data_AF-C8PQX2-F1
#
_entry.id   AF-C8PQX2-F1
#
_cell.length_a   1.000
_cell.length_b   1.000
_cell.length_c   1.000
_cell.angle_alpha   90.00
_cell.angle_beta   90.00
_cell.angle_gamma   90.00
#
_symmetry.space_group_name_H-M   'P 1'
#
loop_
_entity.id
_entity.type
_entity.pdbx_description
1 polymer ?
#
loop_
_entity_poly.entity_id
_entity_poly.type
_entity_poly.pdbx_seq_one_letter_code
_entity_poly.pdbx_strand_id
1 'polypeptide(L)'
;MESGKKILGNIKNYRPVVNLWSSVRIKFVVIIVTILLVVITSVAAALAIAIIRPYKNLLSNSLLLQTKILLDNLELRVQNRFLNPSQEDFDFLLLNRVTFPEAKYVVVTGRNPDASQEGIHYVLATDYPDITKLINTNRYIPGVSQFHPEGIGEILQKLMHINNEATALVHQHLESIELLTAEMQGLEMQRDPYVLKRQTEIQANIRYLEAKLQARLSTLADQGFGSYPDYSIENLSKNRTEYLFYEPILYYNAENPQENVQGIVFVDVSVEGLLEKISEQQNRLIRLIVEISLVVLTAGIFTAWFLSSIFVRPLGLLAAHVALIRDTDDKEKLAGKSVKVTSRDEFGMLGTTINDMTERLAAAAALSKDLRVGKEIQKMFIPLDLSSSGRKLTTGSHRDSYSEFFGYYEGAHGVSGDYFDYRKLDSYHYAVIKCDVAGKGVPAALIMVEVATLFQSYFQNWNYKRDGYNLSSIVMRINDVIESHGFTGRFAAFSLCIINMRVGDAYFCNAGDNVVHIYDKQAKRLKSYTLRSGSAAGAFSSEMISLNGGYPVEKIHLNCGDILFLYTDGIEESKRKLRVPISKSKDDSDLVLSTEKENDSHLLGIDSETLGSDRVEAIIEAVFARKKFVLKKRQSDFIYEQMDFDFSSCNGTIEEAVLALISVEKVFRMYKDSSAQPFDCVQVDKKIDTFLSKYFLQYDIYASDKVPHPIYDEYFYYKQVKEDIQYDDLTILGIARRVPV
;
A
#
# COMPACT_ATOMS: atom_id res chain seq x y z
N MET A 1 7.76 -39.30 29.83
CA MET A 1 6.87 -38.14 30.05
C MET A 1 7.58 -36.84 30.48
N GLU A 2 8.91 -36.81 30.66
CA GLU A 2 9.64 -35.56 30.99
C GLU A 2 10.31 -34.86 29.78
N SER A 3 10.56 -35.57 28.67
CA SER A 3 11.12 -34.99 27.43
C SER A 3 10.13 -34.05 26.70
N GLY A 4 8.83 -34.35 26.75
CA GLY A 4 7.77 -33.53 26.13
C GLY A 4 7.50 -32.19 26.84
N LYS A 5 7.95 -32.02 28.10
CA LYS A 5 7.80 -30.75 28.83
C LYS A 5 8.86 -29.71 28.47
N LYS A 6 10.04 -30.12 27.99
CA LYS A 6 11.09 -29.18 27.57
C LYS A 6 10.82 -28.55 26.19
N ILE A 7 10.08 -29.22 25.31
CA ILE A 7 9.77 -28.69 23.97
C ILE A 7 8.55 -27.74 24.01
N LEU A 8 7.59 -27.95 24.92
CA LEU A 8 6.47 -27.02 25.13
C LEU A 8 6.85 -25.71 25.85
N GLY A 9 8.04 -25.63 26.46
CA GLY A 9 8.54 -24.44 27.15
C GLY A 9 9.06 -23.35 26.21
N ASN A 10 9.54 -23.71 25.01
CA ASN A 10 10.18 -22.76 24.09
C ASN A 10 9.22 -22.08 23.11
N ILE A 11 7.97 -22.54 22.99
CA ILE A 11 6.99 -21.95 22.06
C ILE A 11 6.23 -20.76 22.69
N LYS A 12 6.32 -20.56 24.03
CA LYS A 12 5.57 -19.51 24.72
C LYS A 12 6.16 -18.09 24.64
N ASN A 13 7.35 -17.89 24.08
CA ASN A 13 8.03 -16.59 24.11
C ASN A 13 8.50 -16.07 22.74
N TYR A 14 7.85 -16.42 21.63
CA TYR A 14 8.00 -15.63 20.41
C TYR A 14 7.07 -14.40 20.47
N ARG A 15 7.39 -13.47 21.39
CA ARG A 15 6.98 -12.07 21.22
C ARG A 15 7.98 -11.47 20.25
N PRO A 16 7.63 -11.12 19.01
CA PRO A 16 8.56 -10.41 18.14
C PRO A 16 9.05 -9.19 18.91
N VAL A 17 10.36 -9.12 19.15
CA VAL A 17 11.01 -7.98 19.79
C VAL A 17 11.00 -6.87 18.75
N VAL A 18 9.89 -6.14 18.69
CA VAL A 18 9.79 -4.96 17.85
C VAL A 18 10.60 -3.90 18.56
N ASN A 19 11.76 -3.56 17.98
CA ASN A 19 12.57 -2.42 18.40
C ASN A 19 11.65 -1.21 18.62
N LEU A 20 11.83 -0.46 19.72
CA LEU A 20 10.91 0.64 20.07
C LEU A 20 10.75 1.60 18.86
N TRP A 21 11.85 1.93 18.20
CA TRP A 21 11.90 2.75 16.99
C TRP A 21 11.33 2.13 15.71
N SER A 22 11.15 0.80 15.65
CA SER A 22 10.52 0.13 14.51
C SER A 22 9.01 -0.06 14.66
N SER A 23 8.45 0.25 15.84
CA SER A 23 7.01 0.23 16.06
C SER A 23 6.30 1.23 15.15
N VAL A 24 5.29 0.74 14.42
CA VAL A 24 4.43 1.57 13.55
C VAL A 24 3.85 2.76 14.33
N ARG A 25 3.62 2.61 15.64
CA ARG A 25 3.15 3.70 16.50
C ARG A 25 4.11 4.87 16.57
N ILE A 26 5.39 4.59 16.79
CA ILE A 26 6.42 5.64 16.95
C ILE A 26 6.65 6.33 15.61
N LYS A 27 6.69 5.58 14.50
CA LYS A 27 6.79 6.17 13.16
C LYS A 27 5.64 7.14 12.86
N PHE A 28 4.40 6.76 13.22
CA PHE A 28 3.22 7.60 13.03
C PHE A 28 3.28 8.90 13.86
N VAL A 29 3.67 8.80 15.14
CA VAL A 29 3.81 9.98 16.02
C VAL A 29 4.91 10.90 15.49
N VAL A 30 6.06 10.36 15.07
CA VAL A 30 7.16 11.15 14.52
C VAL A 30 6.69 11.94 13.31
N ILE A 31 6.02 11.32 12.33
CA ILE A 31 5.53 12.01 11.13
C ILE A 31 4.62 13.19 11.48
N ILE A 32 3.64 13.01 12.39
CA ILE A 32 2.73 14.08 12.79
C ILE A 32 3.48 15.22 13.48
N VAL A 33 4.41 14.90 14.38
CA VAL A 33 5.21 15.92 15.08
C VAL A 33 6.09 16.71 14.10
N THR A 34 6.69 16.04 13.11
CA THR A 34 7.49 16.72 12.08
C THR A 34 6.64 17.67 11.24
N ILE A 35 5.43 17.25 10.81
CA ILE A 35 4.49 18.11 10.08
C ILE A 35 4.09 19.31 10.93
N LEU A 36 3.75 19.07 12.20
CA LEU A 36 3.36 20.12 13.12
C LEU A 36 4.47 21.16 13.30
N LEU A 37 5.73 20.71 13.41
CA LEU A 37 6.88 21.60 13.57
C LEU A 37 7.10 22.46 12.31
N VAL A 38 6.92 21.90 11.11
CA VAL A 38 6.99 22.65 9.84
C VAL A 38 5.88 23.71 9.76
N VAL A 39 4.65 23.38 10.17
CA VAL A 39 3.54 24.33 10.17
C VAL A 39 3.77 25.45 11.19
N ILE A 40 4.21 25.11 12.41
CA ILE A 40 4.51 26.09 13.46
C ILE A 40 5.59 27.08 13.00
N THR A 41 6.69 26.60 12.41
CA THR A 41 7.78 27.47 11.95
C THR A 41 7.33 28.37 10.80
N SER A 42 6.55 27.85 9.85
CA SER A 42 6.00 28.62 8.73
C SER A 42 5.08 29.75 9.22
N VAL A 43 4.14 29.44 10.12
CA VAL A 43 3.20 30.43 10.67
C VAL A 43 3.94 31.47 11.51
N ALA A 44 4.87 31.05 12.37
CA ALA A 44 5.66 31.95 13.19
C ALA A 44 6.46 32.97 12.35
N ALA A 45 7.11 32.51 11.27
CA ALA A 45 7.84 33.39 10.37
C ALA A 45 6.92 34.38 9.64
N ALA A 46 5.77 33.91 9.14
CA ALA A 46 4.79 34.77 8.47
C ALA A 46 4.23 35.85 9.41
N LEU A 47 3.89 35.48 10.65
CA LEU A 47 3.34 36.39 11.65
C LEU A 47 4.36 37.45 12.09
N ALA A 48 5.62 37.04 12.26
CA ALA A 48 6.71 37.96 12.58
C ALA A 48 6.89 39.03 11.48
N ILE A 49 6.89 38.63 10.21
CA ILE A 49 7.00 39.57 9.07
C ILE A 49 5.79 40.50 9.00
N ALA A 50 4.57 39.95 9.16
CA ALA A 50 3.32 40.69 9.03
C ALA A 50 3.14 41.77 10.10
N ILE A 51 3.66 41.58 11.31
CA ILE A 51 3.46 42.51 12.44
C ILE A 51 4.64 43.49 12.58
N ILE A 52 5.88 43.03 12.43
CA ILE A 52 7.06 43.86 12.73
C ILE A 52 7.22 45.01 11.72
N ARG A 53 6.98 44.74 10.43
CA ARG A 53 7.19 45.73 9.36
C ARG A 53 6.22 46.93 9.46
N PRO A 54 4.89 46.74 9.61
CA PRO A 54 3.97 47.86 9.81
C PRO A 54 4.24 48.64 11.09
N TYR A 55 4.62 47.95 12.17
CA TYR A 55 4.91 48.60 13.45
C TYR A 55 6.13 49.54 13.38
N LYS A 56 7.22 49.10 12.72
CA LYS A 56 8.40 49.95 12.46
C LYS A 56 8.02 51.18 11.64
N ASN A 57 7.20 51.00 10.60
CA ASN A 57 6.73 52.10 9.75
C ASN A 57 5.88 53.12 10.53
N LEU A 58 4.94 52.66 11.34
CA LEU A 58 4.05 53.52 12.12
C LEU A 58 4.82 54.40 13.10
N LEU A 59 5.77 53.82 13.85
CA LEU A 59 6.54 54.60 14.83
C LEU A 59 7.50 55.60 14.16
N SER A 60 8.14 55.21 13.05
CA SER A 60 9.04 56.10 12.30
C SER A 60 8.28 57.27 11.69
N ASN A 61 7.14 57.01 11.06
CA ASN A 61 6.28 58.07 10.51
C ASN A 61 5.72 58.98 11.61
N SER A 62 5.40 58.43 12.78
CA SER A 62 4.96 59.22 13.94
C SER A 62 6.03 60.20 14.40
N LEU A 63 7.29 59.77 14.47
CA LEU A 63 8.40 60.64 14.84
C LEU A 63 8.59 61.76 13.80
N LEU A 64 8.60 61.40 12.51
CA LEU A 64 8.72 62.36 11.41
C LEU A 64 7.61 63.43 11.47
N LEU A 65 6.37 63.00 11.68
CA LEU A 65 5.21 63.90 11.78
C LEU A 65 5.31 64.82 13.00
N GLN A 66 5.71 64.30 14.16
CA GLN A 66 5.90 65.12 15.37
C GLN A 66 7.01 66.15 15.18
N THR A 67 8.12 65.77 14.55
CA THR A 67 9.21 66.68 14.24
C THR A 67 8.78 67.77 13.24
N LYS A 68 8.02 67.41 12.19
CA LYS A 68 7.49 68.38 11.23
C LYS A 68 6.53 69.36 11.90
N ILE A 69 5.59 68.89 12.73
CA ILE A 69 4.70 69.76 13.51
C ILE A 69 5.49 70.70 14.42
N LEU A 70 6.57 70.24 15.03
CA LEU A 70 7.44 71.09 15.85
C LEU A 70 8.10 72.18 15.00
N LEU A 71 8.64 71.82 13.84
CA LEU A 71 9.26 72.76 12.90
C LEU A 71 8.26 73.78 12.34
N ASP A 72 7.08 73.36 11.88
CA ASP A 72 6.00 74.24 11.41
C ASP A 72 5.63 75.29 12.47
N ASN A 73 5.49 74.85 13.72
CA ASN A 73 5.15 75.74 14.84
C ASN A 73 6.27 76.74 15.14
N LEU A 74 7.53 76.34 15.00
CA LEU A 74 8.70 77.21 15.18
C LEU A 74 8.83 78.19 14.01
N GLU A 75 8.67 77.71 12.77
CA GLU A 75 8.70 78.53 11.56
C GLU A 75 7.65 79.64 11.63
N LEU A 76 6.39 79.32 11.90
CA LEU A 76 5.30 80.30 12.02
C LEU A 76 5.57 81.36 13.08
N ARG A 77 6.14 80.97 14.23
CA ARG A 77 6.50 81.89 15.32
C ARG A 77 7.63 82.83 14.90
N VAL A 78 8.67 82.30 14.27
CA VAL A 78 9.81 83.11 13.81
C VAL A 78 9.41 84.02 12.65
N GLN A 79 8.56 83.55 11.74
CA GLN A 79 8.04 84.34 10.62
C GLN A 79 7.24 85.57 11.09
N ASN A 80 6.36 85.41 12.07
CA ASN A 80 5.59 86.53 12.66
C ASN A 80 6.49 87.62 13.25
N ARG A 81 7.69 87.26 13.74
CA ARG A 81 8.67 88.23 14.25
C ARG A 81 9.38 88.98 13.12
N PHE A 82 9.78 88.31 12.03
CA PHE A 82 10.35 88.99 10.87
C PHE A 82 9.38 90.05 10.30
N LEU A 83 8.08 89.77 10.39
CA LEU A 83 7.00 90.71 10.07
C LEU A 83 6.85 91.86 11.11
N ASN A 84 6.97 91.56 12.41
CA ASN A 84 6.77 92.51 13.51
C ASN A 84 7.91 92.45 14.56
N PRO A 85 9.04 93.16 14.35
CA PRO A 85 10.24 93.02 15.17
C PRO A 85 10.16 93.60 16.59
N SER A 86 9.06 94.28 16.96
CA SER A 86 8.93 95.04 18.22
C SER A 86 8.29 94.28 19.39
N GLN A 87 7.84 93.03 19.23
CA GLN A 87 6.96 92.38 20.20
C GLN A 87 7.54 91.23 21.04
N GLU A 88 8.59 90.50 20.64
CA GLU A 88 9.05 89.30 21.41
C GLU A 88 10.57 89.00 21.29
N ASP A 89 11.19 88.54 22.39
CA ASP A 89 12.58 88.07 22.46
C ASP A 89 12.70 86.60 21.98
N PHE A 90 13.73 86.29 21.19
CA PHE A 90 13.96 84.97 20.60
C PHE A 90 14.06 83.86 21.66
N ASP A 91 14.58 84.18 22.84
CA ASP A 91 14.71 83.25 23.97
C ASP A 91 13.35 82.78 24.51
N PHE A 92 12.30 83.62 24.42
CA PHE A 92 10.94 83.25 24.79
C PHE A 92 10.23 82.39 23.74
N LEU A 93 10.67 82.44 22.47
CA LEU A 93 10.11 81.64 21.38
C LEU A 93 10.51 80.16 21.47
N LEU A 94 11.65 79.85 22.10
CA LEU A 94 12.20 78.51 22.22
C LEU A 94 11.74 77.74 23.47
N LEU A 95 10.90 78.35 24.33
CA LEU A 95 10.51 77.85 25.66
C LEU A 95 9.57 76.61 25.66
N ASN A 96 9.24 76.02 24.51
CA ASN A 96 8.32 74.88 24.38
C ASN A 96 8.95 73.53 23.98
N ARG A 97 10.28 73.37 24.08
CA ARG A 97 10.93 72.05 23.90
C ARG A 97 10.39 70.97 24.87
N VAL A 98 9.83 71.38 26.01
CA VAL A 98 9.34 70.51 27.09
C VAL A 98 8.32 69.46 26.62
N THR A 99 7.68 69.63 25.46
CA THR A 99 6.69 68.68 24.90
C THR A 99 7.21 67.64 23.91
N PHE A 100 8.49 67.68 23.48
CA PHE A 100 9.04 66.68 22.54
C PHE A 100 10.41 66.17 23.00
N PRO A 101 10.45 65.06 23.78
CA PRO A 101 11.68 64.59 24.42
C PRO A 101 12.73 64.07 23.43
N GLU A 102 12.33 63.68 22.22
CA GLU A 102 13.23 63.24 21.16
C GLU A 102 14.04 64.39 20.55
N ALA A 103 13.63 65.67 20.68
CA ALA A 103 14.43 66.81 20.22
C ALA A 103 15.56 67.14 21.21
N LYS A 104 16.81 67.13 20.73
CA LYS A 104 18.02 67.44 21.49
C LYS A 104 18.33 68.94 21.58
N TYR A 105 18.10 69.68 20.51
CA TYR A 105 18.21 71.13 20.48
C TYR A 105 17.56 71.72 19.23
N VAL A 106 17.34 73.03 19.27
CA VAL A 106 16.81 73.87 18.21
C VAL A 106 17.81 75.00 17.92
N VAL A 107 18.03 75.28 16.63
CA VAL A 107 18.82 76.42 16.18
C VAL A 107 18.03 77.17 15.12
N VAL A 108 17.82 78.46 15.34
CA VAL A 108 17.23 79.35 14.33
C VAL A 108 18.36 80.18 13.75
N THR A 109 18.54 80.09 12.43
CA THR A 109 19.50 80.91 11.70
C THR A 109 18.82 81.93 10.82
N GLY A 110 19.54 82.98 10.46
CA GLY A 110 19.10 83.97 9.49
C GLY A 110 20.25 84.75 8.91
N ARG A 111 19.90 85.88 8.28
CA ARG A 111 20.87 86.79 7.66
C ARG A 111 21.55 87.67 8.70
N ASN A 112 22.77 88.11 8.38
CA ASN A 112 23.51 89.03 9.22
C ASN A 112 22.85 90.44 9.17
N PRO A 113 22.56 91.08 10.32
CA PRO A 113 22.02 92.44 10.35
C PRO A 113 22.99 93.51 9.83
N ASP A 114 24.31 93.27 9.84
CA ASP A 114 25.31 94.16 9.23
C ASP A 114 25.59 93.75 7.77
N ALA A 115 25.17 94.59 6.82
CA ALA A 115 25.07 94.33 5.36
C ALA A 115 26.40 94.02 4.59
N SER A 116 27.47 93.60 5.27
CA SER A 116 28.79 93.38 4.69
C SER A 116 29.16 91.91 4.43
N GLN A 117 28.35 90.94 4.89
CA GLN A 117 28.60 89.51 4.69
C GLN A 117 27.35 88.76 4.22
N GLU A 118 27.51 87.93 3.18
CA GLU A 118 26.42 87.11 2.59
C GLU A 118 26.30 85.75 3.30
N GLY A 119 25.06 85.33 3.62
CA GLY A 119 24.75 84.01 4.18
C GLY A 119 23.50 84.00 5.06
N ILE A 120 22.87 82.84 5.23
CA ILE A 120 21.61 82.63 5.99
C ILE A 120 21.78 81.73 7.22
N HIS A 121 23.01 81.33 7.53
CA HIS A 121 23.37 80.39 8.60
C HIS A 121 23.91 81.09 9.85
N TYR A 122 23.63 82.39 10.04
CA TYR A 122 23.99 83.11 11.26
C TYR A 122 22.97 82.79 12.36
N VAL A 123 23.42 82.29 13.51
CA VAL A 123 22.56 81.88 14.62
C VAL A 123 21.89 83.11 15.23
N LEU A 124 20.57 83.17 15.09
CA LEU A 124 19.73 84.19 15.71
C LEU A 124 19.29 83.77 17.11
N ALA A 125 19.00 82.48 17.29
CA ALA A 125 18.53 81.92 18.55
C ALA A 125 18.90 80.43 18.66
N THR A 126 19.14 79.96 19.87
CA THR A 126 19.31 78.53 20.14
C THR A 126 19.00 78.21 21.59
N ASP A 127 18.48 77.01 21.84
CA ASP A 127 18.35 76.44 23.19
C ASP A 127 19.51 75.48 23.50
N TYR A 128 20.49 75.35 22.61
CA TYR A 128 21.60 74.41 22.75
C TYR A 128 22.68 74.98 23.69
N PRO A 129 22.89 74.41 24.89
CA PRO A 129 23.88 74.94 25.83
C PRO A 129 25.32 74.85 25.31
N ASP A 130 25.58 73.88 24.43
CA ASP A 130 26.89 73.53 23.89
C ASP A 130 27.12 74.07 22.46
N ILE A 131 26.36 75.09 22.03
CA ILE A 131 26.40 75.64 20.67
C ILE A 131 27.79 76.05 20.18
N THR A 132 28.73 76.36 21.09
CA THR A 132 30.14 76.65 20.78
C THR A 132 30.85 75.55 19.99
N LYS A 133 30.37 74.30 20.05
CA LYS A 133 30.90 73.17 19.27
C LYS A 133 30.49 73.20 17.79
N LEU A 134 29.39 73.90 17.49
CA LEU A 134 28.74 73.91 16.18
C LEU A 134 28.76 75.29 15.54
N ILE A 135 29.55 76.23 16.08
CA ILE A 135 29.70 77.59 15.52
C ILE A 135 31.16 77.94 15.26
N ASN A 136 31.37 78.93 14.39
CA ASN A 136 32.69 79.44 14.01
C ASN A 136 33.36 80.36 15.07
N THR A 137 32.67 80.72 16.14
CA THR A 137 33.10 81.71 17.14
C THR A 137 33.27 81.07 18.53
N ASN A 138 34.25 81.54 19.30
CA ASN A 138 34.55 80.97 20.63
C ASN A 138 33.44 81.21 21.67
N ARG A 139 32.51 82.13 21.40
CA ARG A 139 31.34 82.44 22.22
C ARG A 139 30.17 82.71 21.30
N TYR A 140 28.98 82.27 21.70
CA TYR A 140 27.74 82.60 21.00
C TYR A 140 27.46 84.09 21.05
N ILE A 141 27.31 84.69 19.86
CA ILE A 141 26.91 86.09 19.65
C ILE A 141 25.77 86.06 18.63
N PRO A 142 24.52 86.42 19.03
CA PRO A 142 23.36 86.44 18.13
C PRO A 142 23.62 87.28 16.88
N GLY A 143 23.29 86.74 15.71
CA GLY A 143 23.45 87.41 14.41
C GLY A 143 24.87 87.46 13.84
N VAL A 144 25.89 87.01 14.60
CA VAL A 144 27.31 87.02 14.19
C VAL A 144 27.90 85.61 14.12
N SER A 145 27.55 84.73 15.06
CA SER A 145 28.00 83.34 15.08
C SER A 145 27.38 82.54 13.93
N GLN A 146 28.18 81.88 13.09
CA GLN A 146 27.69 81.02 12.01
C GLN A 146 27.52 79.57 12.47
N PHE A 147 26.38 78.95 12.15
CA PHE A 147 26.07 77.54 12.43
C PHE A 147 26.71 76.62 11.39
N HIS A 148 27.45 75.60 11.83
CA HIS A 148 28.17 74.67 10.97
C HIS A 148 28.02 73.20 11.43
N PRO A 149 26.80 72.63 11.35
CA PRO A 149 26.57 71.21 11.63
C PRO A 149 27.10 70.32 10.49
N GLU A 150 27.22 69.02 10.77
CA GLU A 150 27.49 68.01 9.74
C GLU A 150 26.42 68.07 8.63
N GLY A 151 26.84 68.15 7.36
CA GLY A 151 25.92 68.22 6.22
C GLY A 151 25.37 69.61 5.86
N ILE A 152 25.79 70.69 6.54
CA ILE A 152 25.30 72.05 6.26
C ILE A 152 25.46 72.47 4.79
N GLY A 153 26.51 72.01 4.11
CA GLY A 153 26.74 72.31 2.70
C GLY A 153 25.66 71.77 1.77
N GLU A 154 25.21 70.52 2.00
CA GLU A 154 24.13 69.89 1.23
C GLU A 154 22.78 70.58 1.50
N ILE A 155 22.53 70.94 2.77
CA ILE A 155 21.33 71.67 3.18
C ILE A 155 21.27 73.03 2.48
N LEU A 156 22.35 73.81 2.56
CA LEU A 156 22.41 75.14 1.93
C LEU A 156 22.25 75.05 0.40
N GLN A 157 22.81 74.04 -0.25
CA GLN A 157 22.63 73.82 -1.69
C GLN A 157 21.15 73.56 -2.04
N LYS A 158 20.43 72.74 -1.26
CA LYS A 158 18.99 72.53 -1.44
C LYS A 158 18.20 73.83 -1.24
N LEU A 159 18.57 74.62 -0.24
CA LEU A 159 17.88 75.88 0.06
C LEU A 159 18.17 77.00 -0.96
N MET A 160 19.33 76.99 -1.62
CA MET A 160 19.58 77.87 -2.76
C MET A 160 18.61 77.60 -3.91
N HIS A 161 18.28 76.33 -4.17
CA HIS A 161 17.28 75.97 -5.18
C HIS A 161 15.89 76.49 -4.80
N ILE A 162 15.47 76.27 -3.54
CA ILE A 162 14.22 76.80 -3.00
C ILE A 162 14.16 78.33 -3.06
N ASN A 163 15.26 79.03 -2.74
CA ASN A 163 15.31 80.50 -2.85
C ASN A 163 15.11 80.97 -4.30
N ASN A 164 15.72 80.30 -5.28
CA ASN A 164 15.55 80.66 -6.69
C ASN A 164 14.09 80.48 -7.16
N GLU A 165 13.42 79.41 -6.74
CA GLU A 165 12.00 79.19 -7.03
C GLU A 165 11.11 80.23 -6.34
N ALA A 166 11.42 80.58 -5.09
CA ALA A 166 10.72 81.63 -4.36
C ALA A 166 10.85 82.98 -5.05
N THR A 167 12.05 83.32 -5.54
CA THR A 167 12.31 84.55 -6.31
C THR A 167 11.50 84.61 -7.59
N ALA A 168 11.39 83.50 -8.33
CA ALA A 168 10.54 83.43 -9.51
C ALA A 168 9.06 83.64 -9.16
N LEU A 169 8.57 83.04 -8.07
CA LEU A 169 7.19 83.21 -7.59
C LEU A 169 6.88 84.65 -7.17
N VAL A 170 7.80 85.28 -6.44
CA VAL A 170 7.70 86.67 -5.98
C VAL A 170 7.68 87.63 -7.16
N HIS A 171 8.56 87.44 -8.15
CA HIS A 171 8.62 88.26 -9.36
C HIS A 171 7.29 88.24 -10.13
N GLN A 172 6.65 87.07 -10.27
CA GLN A 172 5.35 86.93 -10.93
C GLN A 172 4.23 87.75 -10.26
N HIS A 173 4.26 87.91 -8.94
CA HIS A 173 3.21 88.61 -8.18
C HIS A 173 3.53 90.11 -8.01
N LEU A 174 4.81 90.47 -7.94
CA LEU A 174 5.31 91.83 -7.81
C LEU A 174 4.83 92.76 -8.92
N GLU A 175 4.92 92.35 -10.20
CA GLU A 175 4.47 93.19 -11.32
C GLU A 175 2.99 93.61 -11.17
N SER A 176 2.15 92.70 -10.67
CA SER A 176 0.74 92.98 -10.44
C SER A 176 0.49 93.89 -9.24
N ILE A 177 1.27 93.73 -8.17
CA ILE A 177 1.17 94.56 -6.96
C ILE A 177 1.70 95.98 -7.25
N GLU A 178 2.80 96.12 -7.98
CA GLU A 178 3.37 97.42 -8.35
C GLU A 178 2.44 98.21 -9.27
N LEU A 179 1.82 97.57 -10.29
CA LEU A 179 0.84 98.21 -11.16
C LEU A 179 -0.37 98.74 -10.38
N LEU A 180 -0.91 97.93 -9.46
CA LEU A 180 -2.03 98.32 -8.60
C LEU A 180 -1.63 99.43 -7.62
N THR A 181 -0.41 99.39 -7.08
CA THR A 181 0.10 100.42 -6.16
C THR A 181 0.33 101.76 -6.88
N ALA A 182 0.83 101.73 -8.13
CA ALA A 182 0.96 102.91 -8.97
C ALA A 182 -0.41 103.49 -9.37
N GLU A 183 -1.40 102.64 -9.69
CA GLU A 183 -2.80 103.06 -9.91
C GLU A 183 -3.36 103.75 -8.64
N MET A 184 -3.10 103.19 -7.46
CA MET A 184 -3.52 103.76 -6.17
C MET A 184 -2.91 105.16 -5.92
N GLN A 185 -1.60 105.33 -6.15
CA GLN A 185 -0.92 106.62 -5.98
C GLN A 185 -1.39 107.67 -7.00
N GLY A 186 -1.70 107.28 -8.24
CA GLY A 186 -2.25 108.19 -9.26
C GLY A 186 -3.67 108.70 -8.93
N LEU A 187 -4.43 107.94 -8.14
CA LEU A 187 -5.80 108.27 -7.73
C LEU A 187 -5.86 109.24 -6.52
N GLU A 188 -4.75 109.52 -5.81
CA GLU A 188 -4.75 110.36 -4.60
C GLU A 188 -5.05 111.86 -4.85
N MET A 189 -5.04 112.32 -6.10
CA MET A 189 -5.19 113.76 -6.43
C MET A 189 -6.65 114.25 -6.66
N GLN A 190 -7.67 113.40 -6.54
CA GLN A 190 -9.08 113.79 -6.77
C GLN A 190 -10.02 113.32 -5.65
N ARG A 191 -10.70 114.26 -4.98
CA ARG A 191 -11.75 113.98 -3.98
C ARG A 191 -13.10 113.73 -4.66
N ASP A 192 -13.24 112.57 -5.28
CA ASP A 192 -14.49 112.04 -5.82
C ASP A 192 -14.89 110.75 -5.05
N PRO A 193 -16.15 110.58 -4.62
CA PRO A 193 -16.63 109.33 -4.01
C PRO A 193 -16.38 108.05 -4.85
N TYR A 194 -16.28 108.16 -6.18
CA TYR A 194 -15.91 107.02 -7.04
C TYR A 194 -14.44 106.60 -6.87
N VAL A 195 -13.55 107.58 -6.68
CA VAL A 195 -12.10 107.36 -6.49
C VAL A 195 -11.82 106.67 -5.16
N LEU A 196 -12.52 107.05 -4.09
CA LEU A 196 -12.41 106.40 -2.77
C LEU A 196 -12.82 104.92 -2.82
N LYS A 197 -13.89 104.59 -3.55
CA LYS A 197 -14.32 103.19 -3.74
C LYS A 197 -13.26 102.40 -4.50
N ARG A 198 -12.69 102.97 -5.57
CA ARG A 198 -11.62 102.33 -6.35
C ARG A 198 -10.35 102.12 -5.53
N GLN A 199 -9.97 103.07 -4.68
CA GLN A 199 -8.84 102.90 -3.75
C GLN A 199 -9.06 101.75 -2.77
N THR A 200 -10.27 101.63 -2.20
CA THR A 200 -10.59 100.49 -1.31
C THR A 200 -10.58 99.14 -2.04
N GLU A 201 -11.04 99.09 -3.30
CA GLU A 201 -10.98 97.88 -4.14
C GLU A 201 -9.53 97.50 -4.48
N ILE A 202 -8.69 98.47 -4.83
CA ILE A 202 -7.26 98.25 -5.11
C ILE A 202 -6.55 97.74 -3.84
N GLN A 203 -6.79 98.37 -2.69
CA GLN A 203 -6.19 97.95 -1.42
C GLN A 203 -6.65 96.54 -1.00
N ALA A 204 -7.90 96.17 -1.25
CA ALA A 204 -8.39 94.81 -1.04
C ALA A 204 -7.72 93.80 -1.99
N ASN A 205 -7.50 94.17 -3.26
CA ASN A 205 -6.79 93.33 -4.24
C ASN A 205 -5.31 93.14 -3.90
N ILE A 206 -4.62 94.19 -3.44
CA ILE A 206 -3.24 94.10 -2.98
C ILE A 206 -3.16 93.13 -1.80
N ARG A 207 -4.00 93.29 -0.78
CA ARG A 207 -4.06 92.35 0.36
C ARG A 207 -4.36 90.92 -0.07
N TYR A 208 -5.23 90.72 -1.05
CA TYR A 208 -5.51 89.40 -1.60
C TYR A 208 -4.30 88.79 -2.32
N LEU A 209 -3.57 89.58 -3.12
CA LEU A 209 -2.36 89.12 -3.82
C LEU A 209 -1.22 88.83 -2.85
N GLU A 210 -1.03 89.65 -1.83
CA GLU A 210 -0.06 89.42 -0.74
C GLU A 210 -0.39 88.14 0.04
N ALA A 211 -1.65 87.94 0.43
CA ALA A 211 -2.07 86.71 1.11
C ALA A 211 -1.88 85.47 0.23
N LYS A 212 -2.13 85.59 -1.08
CA LYS A 212 -1.92 84.51 -2.04
C LYS A 212 -0.43 84.20 -2.27
N LEU A 213 0.42 85.23 -2.34
CA LEU A 213 1.87 85.07 -2.43
C LEU A 213 2.41 84.39 -1.18
N GLN A 214 1.99 84.86 0.00
CA GLN A 214 2.38 84.29 1.29
C GLN A 214 1.96 82.81 1.41
N ALA A 215 0.75 82.46 0.98
CA ALA A 215 0.31 81.07 0.94
C ALA A 215 1.18 80.19 0.01
N ARG A 216 1.60 80.72 -1.15
CA ARG A 216 2.51 80.00 -2.06
C ARG A 216 3.92 79.86 -1.51
N LEU A 217 4.45 80.89 -0.86
CA LEU A 217 5.76 80.84 -0.20
C LEU A 217 5.77 79.83 0.95
N SER A 218 4.69 79.75 1.73
CA SER A 218 4.52 78.72 2.75
C SER A 218 4.48 77.30 2.15
N THR A 219 3.76 77.08 1.04
CA THR A 219 3.79 75.77 0.37
C THR A 219 5.17 75.40 -0.20
N LEU A 220 5.99 76.39 -0.53
CA LEU A 220 7.37 76.17 -0.98
C LEU A 220 8.32 75.93 0.20
N ALA A 221 8.07 76.53 1.37
CA ALA A 221 8.76 76.23 2.62
C ALA A 221 8.61 74.76 3.00
N ASP A 222 7.38 74.23 2.89
CA ASP A 222 7.06 72.82 3.11
C ASP A 222 7.86 71.86 2.18
N GLN A 223 8.17 72.27 0.95
CA GLN A 223 9.01 71.50 0.03
C GLN A 223 10.50 71.57 0.39
N GLY A 224 10.89 72.65 1.07
CA GLY A 224 12.21 72.86 1.61
C GLY A 224 12.54 71.99 2.83
N PHE A 225 11.52 71.52 3.57
CA PHE A 225 11.66 70.61 4.70
C PHE A 225 12.51 69.38 4.34
N GLY A 226 13.38 68.97 5.27
CA GLY A 226 14.22 67.79 5.09
C GLY A 226 14.98 67.41 6.36
N SER A 227 15.82 66.40 6.24
CA SER A 227 16.73 66.00 7.31
C SER A 227 18.11 65.66 6.75
N TYR A 228 19.13 65.84 7.58
CA TYR A 228 20.47 65.34 7.31
C TYR A 228 20.93 64.37 8.42
N PRO A 229 21.34 63.15 8.07
CA PRO A 229 21.13 62.51 6.76
C PRO A 229 19.64 62.32 6.44
N ASP A 230 19.37 61.81 5.25
CA ASP A 230 18.01 61.48 4.83
C ASP A 230 17.38 60.44 5.78
N TYR A 231 16.32 60.88 6.45
CA TYR A 231 15.58 60.09 7.43
C TYR A 231 14.66 59.13 6.70
N SER A 232 15.01 57.85 6.73
CA SER A 232 14.18 56.79 6.18
C SER A 232 14.20 55.56 7.07
N ILE A 233 13.15 54.75 7.01
CA ILE A 233 13.00 53.51 7.78
C ILE A 233 14.14 52.51 7.47
N GLU A 234 14.70 52.57 6.27
CA GLU A 234 15.79 51.72 5.79
C GLU A 234 17.15 52.18 6.35
N ASN A 235 17.31 53.49 6.55
CA ASN A 235 18.53 54.09 7.08
C ASN A 235 18.61 54.11 8.62
N LEU A 236 17.51 53.76 9.32
CA LEU A 236 17.49 53.62 10.78
C LEU A 236 18.41 52.47 11.22
N SER A 237 19.49 52.81 11.91
CA SER A 237 20.45 51.84 12.43
C SER A 237 20.86 52.15 13.86
N LYS A 238 21.39 51.15 14.59
CA LYS A 238 21.99 51.39 15.91
C LYS A 238 23.27 52.21 15.87
N ASN A 239 23.87 52.37 14.68
CA ASN A 239 25.15 53.06 14.51
C ASN A 239 24.97 54.58 14.34
N ARG A 240 23.77 55.05 13.96
CA ARG A 240 23.45 56.47 13.82
C ARG A 240 22.09 56.76 14.44
N THR A 241 22.12 57.47 15.56
CA THR A 241 20.93 57.72 16.39
C THR A 241 20.46 59.18 16.34
N GLU A 242 21.11 60.03 15.55
CA GLU A 242 20.84 61.48 15.48
C GLU A 242 20.58 61.90 14.04
N TYR A 243 19.56 62.75 13.87
CA TYR A 243 19.13 63.30 12.59
C TYR A 243 18.82 64.79 12.77
N LEU A 244 19.44 65.63 11.95
CA LEU A 244 19.21 67.07 11.94
C LEU A 244 18.10 67.41 10.95
N PHE A 245 16.91 67.73 11.45
CA PHE A 245 15.80 68.20 10.63
C PHE A 245 15.90 69.71 10.41
N TYR A 246 15.46 70.18 9.24
CA TYR A 246 15.51 71.59 8.89
C TYR A 246 14.30 72.04 8.07
N GLU A 247 13.94 73.31 8.22
CA GLU A 247 12.84 73.98 7.56
C GLU A 247 13.25 75.42 7.20
N PRO A 248 13.18 75.84 5.93
CA PRO A 248 13.47 77.22 5.56
C PRO A 248 12.32 78.15 5.93
N ILE A 249 12.68 79.37 6.34
CA ILE A 249 11.73 80.44 6.63
C ILE A 249 11.65 81.33 5.39
N LEU A 250 10.53 81.28 4.68
CA LEU A 250 10.28 82.11 3.51
C LEU A 250 9.36 83.28 3.84
N TYR A 251 9.78 84.48 3.46
CA TYR A 251 8.95 85.68 3.56
C TYR A 251 9.35 86.69 2.49
N TYR A 252 8.36 87.40 1.98
CA TYR A 252 8.56 88.45 0.98
C TYR A 252 9.16 89.70 1.61
N ASN A 253 10.42 90.00 1.28
CA ASN A 253 11.08 91.23 1.68
C ASN A 253 11.03 92.26 0.55
N ALA A 254 10.36 93.39 0.79
CA ALA A 254 10.26 94.48 -0.19
C ALA A 254 11.60 95.18 -0.46
N GLU A 255 12.54 95.14 0.49
CA GLU A 255 13.85 95.79 0.35
C GLU A 255 14.85 94.95 -0.48
N ASN A 256 14.68 93.62 -0.50
CA ASN A 256 15.50 92.73 -1.33
C ASN A 256 14.70 91.58 -1.96
N PRO A 257 14.07 91.79 -3.14
CA PRO A 257 13.18 90.81 -3.77
C PRO A 257 13.86 89.52 -4.27
N GLN A 258 15.20 89.52 -4.38
CA GLN A 258 15.99 88.37 -4.87
C GLN A 258 16.29 87.34 -3.78
N GLU A 259 16.01 87.68 -2.53
CA GLU A 259 16.40 86.93 -1.35
C GLU A 259 15.18 86.65 -0.48
N ASN A 260 14.52 85.51 -0.73
CA ASN A 260 13.23 85.18 -0.14
C ASN A 260 13.35 84.17 1.01
N VAL A 261 14.46 83.44 1.10
CA VAL A 261 14.82 82.66 2.29
C VAL A 261 15.52 83.60 3.28
N GLN A 262 14.84 83.88 4.39
CA GLN A 262 15.33 84.79 5.44
C GLN A 262 16.08 84.07 6.56
N GLY A 263 15.82 82.78 6.72
CA GLY A 263 16.42 81.96 7.77
C GLY A 263 16.06 80.50 7.67
N ILE A 264 16.54 79.72 8.62
CA ILE A 264 16.33 78.27 8.69
C ILE A 264 16.09 77.89 10.15
N VAL A 265 15.08 77.06 10.40
CA VAL A 265 14.89 76.40 11.69
C VAL A 265 15.50 75.01 11.60
N PHE A 266 16.39 74.69 12.53
CA PHE A 266 16.98 73.37 12.69
C PHE A 266 16.49 72.73 13.99
N VAL A 267 16.18 71.43 13.95
CA VAL A 267 15.88 70.61 15.12
C VAL A 267 16.69 69.32 15.04
N ASP A 268 17.57 69.08 16.01
CA ASP A 268 18.27 67.80 16.13
C ASP A 268 17.40 66.81 16.89
N VAL A 269 17.14 65.63 16.31
CA VAL A 269 16.23 64.61 16.86
C VAL A 269 16.95 63.28 17.05
N SER A 270 16.76 62.67 18.22
CA SER A 270 17.29 61.35 18.54
C SER A 270 16.29 60.22 18.28
N VAL A 271 16.74 59.17 17.60
CA VAL A 271 15.96 57.95 17.35
C VAL A 271 16.28 56.82 18.35
N GLU A 272 17.09 57.06 19.37
CA GLU A 272 17.49 56.02 20.33
C GLU A 272 16.29 55.41 21.06
N GLY A 273 15.40 56.25 21.61
CA GLY A 273 14.17 55.79 22.24
C GLY A 273 13.21 55.07 21.29
N LEU A 274 13.23 55.41 19.99
CA LEU A 274 12.48 54.71 18.95
C LEU A 274 13.03 53.29 18.72
N LEU A 275 14.36 53.16 18.61
CA LEU A 275 15.03 51.88 18.41
C LEU A 275 14.86 50.95 19.62
N GLU A 276 14.92 51.48 20.84
CA GLU A 276 14.64 50.74 22.07
C GLU A 276 13.21 50.20 22.08
N LYS A 277 12.20 51.06 21.87
CA LYS A 277 10.78 50.68 21.80
C LYS A 277 10.55 49.59 20.74
N ILE A 278 11.16 49.69 19.56
CA ILE A 278 11.06 48.67 18.51
C ILE A 278 11.65 47.34 19.00
N SER A 279 12.84 47.36 19.59
CA SER A 279 13.52 46.13 20.06
C SER A 279 12.78 45.44 21.20
N GLU A 280 12.20 46.21 22.13
CA GLU A 280 11.44 45.68 23.26
C GLU A 280 10.17 44.98 22.77
N GLN A 281 9.43 45.60 21.83
CA GLN A 281 8.24 44.99 21.24
C GLN A 281 8.57 43.75 20.40
N GLN A 282 9.68 43.77 19.65
CA GLN A 282 10.15 42.58 18.93
C GLN A 282 10.43 41.41 19.87
N ASN A 283 11.15 41.64 20.97
CA ASN A 283 11.45 40.60 21.96
C ASN A 283 10.19 40.07 22.64
N ARG A 284 9.22 40.95 22.95
CA ARG A 284 7.93 40.55 23.51
C ARG A 284 7.14 39.66 22.55
N LEU A 285 7.08 40.02 21.26
CA LEU A 285 6.41 39.23 20.23
C LEU A 285 7.07 37.87 20.03
N ILE A 286 8.41 37.82 19.96
CA ILE A 286 9.14 36.56 19.81
C ILE A 286 8.87 35.63 21.01
N ARG A 287 8.87 36.15 22.24
CA ARG A 287 8.55 35.36 23.44
C ARG A 287 7.16 34.75 23.37
N LEU A 288 6.13 35.55 23.04
CA LEU A 288 4.75 35.08 22.90
C LEU A 288 4.61 33.98 21.82
N ILE A 289 5.28 34.15 20.68
CA ILE A 289 5.28 33.14 19.60
C ILE A 289 5.87 31.82 20.10
N VAL A 290 6.99 31.85 20.84
CA VAL A 290 7.64 30.66 21.39
C VAL A 290 6.74 29.96 22.42
N GLU A 291 6.11 30.71 23.32
CA GLU A 291 5.19 30.17 24.33
C GLU A 291 3.99 29.47 23.69
N ILE A 292 3.33 30.12 22.72
CA ILE A 292 2.19 29.53 21.99
C ILE A 292 2.65 28.27 21.22
N SER A 293 3.80 28.34 20.55
CA SER A 293 4.37 27.21 19.80
C SER A 293 4.61 25.99 20.69
N LEU A 294 5.10 26.18 21.92
CA LEU A 294 5.34 25.11 22.87
C LEU A 294 4.03 24.44 23.33
N VAL A 295 2.98 25.22 23.59
CA VAL A 295 1.66 24.70 23.95
C VAL A 295 1.06 23.89 22.80
N VAL A 296 1.12 24.39 21.57
CA VAL A 296 0.62 23.67 20.39
C VAL A 296 1.40 22.37 20.16
N LEU A 297 2.72 22.40 20.31
CA LEU A 297 3.58 21.22 20.14
C LEU A 297 3.25 20.12 21.16
N THR A 298 3.10 20.48 22.44
CA THR A 298 2.78 19.52 23.51
C THR A 298 1.39 18.91 23.34
N ALA A 299 0.38 19.73 23.02
CA ALA A 299 -0.97 19.24 22.70
C ALA A 299 -0.97 18.33 21.46
N GLY A 300 -0.18 18.68 20.43
CA GLY A 300 -0.02 17.88 19.23
C GLY A 300 0.60 16.50 19.49
N ILE A 301 1.66 16.43 20.30
CA ILE A 301 2.29 15.17 20.71
C ILE A 301 1.29 14.27 21.44
N PHE A 302 0.54 14.83 22.40
CA PHE A 302 -0.45 14.07 23.16
C PHE A 302 -1.57 13.53 22.24
N THR A 303 -2.07 14.37 21.33
CA THR A 303 -3.10 14.01 20.36
C THR A 303 -2.61 12.93 19.39
N ALA A 304 -1.38 13.05 18.89
CA ALA A 304 -0.76 12.06 18.02
C ALA A 304 -0.59 10.70 18.72
N TRP A 305 -0.18 10.70 20.00
CA TRP A 305 -0.04 9.48 20.79
C TRP A 305 -1.40 8.79 21.02
N PHE A 306 -2.43 9.57 21.34
CA PHE A 306 -3.80 9.08 21.51
C PHE A 306 -4.36 8.46 20.22
N LEU A 307 -4.27 9.19 19.09
CA LEU A 307 -4.69 8.70 17.77
C LEU A 307 -3.95 7.41 17.37
N SER A 308 -2.63 7.35 17.60
CA SER A 308 -1.82 6.16 17.30
C SER A 308 -2.33 4.91 18.05
N SER A 309 -2.81 5.07 19.29
CA SER A 309 -3.38 3.96 20.05
C SER A 309 -4.72 3.48 19.48
N ILE A 310 -5.53 4.38 18.92
CA ILE A 310 -6.82 4.05 18.30
C ILE A 310 -6.61 3.25 17.01
N PHE A 311 -5.69 3.66 16.14
CA PHE A 311 -5.52 3.04 14.82
C PHE A 311 -4.57 1.84 14.80
N VAL A 312 -3.43 1.89 15.50
CA VAL A 312 -2.39 0.87 15.34
C VAL A 312 -2.65 -0.37 16.21
N ARG A 313 -3.35 -0.22 17.34
CA ARG A 313 -3.63 -1.34 18.25
C ARG A 313 -4.52 -2.42 17.62
N PRO A 314 -5.66 -2.10 16.99
CA PRO A 314 -6.51 -3.10 16.34
C PRO A 314 -5.74 -3.87 15.26
N LEU A 315 -4.95 -3.16 14.45
CA LEU A 315 -4.15 -3.76 13.39
C LEU A 315 -3.14 -4.78 13.92
N GLY A 316 -2.46 -4.48 15.04
CA GLY A 316 -1.53 -5.41 15.68
C GLY A 316 -2.21 -6.67 16.22
N LEU A 317 -3.43 -6.56 16.75
CA LEU A 317 -4.22 -7.70 17.22
C LEU A 317 -4.65 -8.60 16.06
N LEU A 318 -5.10 -8.00 14.95
CA LEU A 318 -5.46 -8.73 13.73
C LEU A 318 -4.25 -9.47 13.15
N ALA A 319 -3.10 -8.80 13.01
CA ALA A 319 -1.88 -9.41 12.50
C ALA A 319 -1.40 -10.58 13.37
N ALA A 320 -1.50 -10.46 14.70
CA ALA A 320 -1.17 -11.55 15.61
C ALA A 320 -2.12 -12.75 15.45
N HIS A 321 -3.41 -12.51 15.20
CA HIS A 321 -4.38 -13.57 14.95
C HIS A 321 -4.13 -14.27 13.60
N VAL A 322 -3.77 -13.52 12.56
CA VAL A 322 -3.38 -14.12 11.26
C VAL A 322 -2.10 -14.95 11.41
N ALA A 323 -1.11 -14.48 12.17
CA ALA A 323 0.10 -15.25 12.46
C ALA A 323 -0.23 -16.55 13.21
N LEU A 324 -1.15 -16.51 14.18
CA LEU A 324 -1.67 -17.69 14.88
C LEU A 324 -2.29 -18.70 13.90
N ILE A 325 -3.11 -18.24 12.95
CA ILE A 325 -3.71 -19.12 11.91
C ILE A 325 -2.60 -19.75 11.07
N ARG A 326 -1.62 -18.97 10.62
CA ARG A 326 -0.51 -19.44 9.78
C ARG A 326 0.32 -20.51 10.51
N ASP A 327 0.75 -20.21 11.73
CA ASP A 327 1.73 -21.01 12.48
C ASP A 327 1.08 -22.22 13.21
N THR A 328 -0.25 -22.34 13.21
CA THR A 328 -0.94 -23.52 13.73
C THR A 328 -0.96 -24.61 12.65
N ASP A 329 -0.18 -25.67 12.78
CA ASP A 329 -0.16 -26.79 11.81
C ASP A 329 -1.52 -27.51 11.74
N ASP A 330 -2.07 -27.88 12.91
CA ASP A 330 -3.35 -28.56 13.04
C ASP A 330 -4.49 -27.55 13.17
N LYS A 331 -5.14 -27.25 12.04
CA LYS A 331 -6.17 -26.21 11.93
C LYS A 331 -7.44 -26.52 12.75
N GLU A 332 -7.70 -27.76 13.15
CA GLU A 332 -8.81 -28.10 14.06
C GLU A 332 -8.65 -27.37 15.41
N LYS A 333 -7.41 -27.16 15.87
CA LYS A 333 -7.10 -26.43 17.11
C LYS A 333 -7.37 -24.92 17.03
N LEU A 334 -7.84 -24.43 15.89
CA LEU A 334 -8.34 -23.07 15.74
C LEU A 334 -9.80 -22.94 16.21
N ALA A 335 -10.50 -24.06 16.43
CA ALA A 335 -11.88 -24.05 16.95
C ALA A 335 -11.98 -23.24 18.24
N GLY A 336 -12.92 -22.29 18.28
CA GLY A 336 -13.14 -21.41 19.42
C GLY A 336 -12.10 -20.29 19.61
N LYS A 337 -11.08 -20.19 18.75
CA LYS A 337 -10.14 -19.06 18.77
C LYS A 337 -10.69 -17.93 17.92
N SER A 338 -10.83 -16.75 18.52
CA SER A 338 -11.27 -15.54 17.83
C SER A 338 -10.53 -14.32 18.33
N VAL A 339 -10.42 -13.31 17.46
CA VAL A 339 -9.94 -11.98 17.82
C VAL A 339 -11.14 -11.10 18.14
N LYS A 340 -11.14 -10.51 19.35
CA LYS A 340 -12.14 -9.51 19.74
C LYS A 340 -11.65 -8.13 19.33
N VAL A 341 -12.19 -7.61 18.23
CA VAL A 341 -12.01 -6.21 17.82
C VAL A 341 -13.25 -5.43 18.26
N THR A 342 -13.08 -4.43 19.12
CA THR A 342 -14.18 -3.62 19.66
C THR A 342 -14.62 -2.48 18.74
N SER A 343 -13.92 -2.29 17.61
CA SER A 343 -14.21 -1.20 16.68
C SER A 343 -15.47 -1.47 15.87
N ARG A 344 -16.21 -0.41 15.51
CA ARG A 344 -17.45 -0.47 14.70
C ARG A 344 -17.24 -0.02 13.24
N ASP A 345 -16.00 0.00 12.80
CA ASP A 345 -15.53 0.46 11.49
C ASP A 345 -15.00 -0.72 10.64
N GLU A 346 -14.22 -0.43 9.60
CA GLU A 346 -13.58 -1.42 8.74
C GLU A 346 -12.64 -2.37 9.49
N PHE A 347 -12.04 -1.94 10.62
CA PHE A 347 -11.23 -2.83 11.46
C PHE A 347 -12.10 -3.85 12.20
N GLY A 348 -13.29 -3.41 12.65
CA GLY A 348 -14.31 -4.30 13.21
C GLY A 348 -14.74 -5.36 12.19
N MET A 349 -15.09 -4.91 10.98
CA MET A 349 -15.47 -5.79 9.87
C MET A 349 -14.36 -6.78 9.50
N LEU A 350 -13.10 -6.33 9.43
CA LEU A 350 -11.97 -7.22 9.14
C LEU A 350 -11.77 -8.26 10.26
N GLY A 351 -11.98 -7.86 11.51
CA GLY A 351 -11.97 -8.78 12.65
C GLY A 351 -13.04 -9.85 12.56
N THR A 352 -14.27 -9.50 12.20
CA THR A 352 -15.36 -10.48 12.00
C THR A 352 -15.06 -11.41 10.82
N THR A 353 -14.60 -10.88 9.69
CA THR A 353 -14.26 -11.71 8.51
C THR A 353 -13.13 -12.70 8.81
N ILE A 354 -12.10 -12.27 9.55
CA ILE A 354 -11.01 -13.17 9.98
C ILE A 354 -11.53 -14.24 10.93
N ASN A 355 -12.44 -13.91 11.86
CA ASN A 355 -13.05 -14.89 12.75
C ASN A 355 -13.88 -15.93 11.97
N ASP A 356 -14.72 -15.50 11.03
CA ASP A 356 -15.52 -16.39 10.18
C ASP A 356 -14.63 -17.33 9.36
N MET A 357 -13.55 -16.80 8.78
CA MET A 357 -12.57 -17.63 8.06
C MET A 357 -11.89 -18.64 8.99
N THR A 358 -11.53 -18.23 10.21
CA THR A 358 -10.89 -19.09 11.21
C THR A 358 -11.81 -20.24 11.61
N GLU A 359 -13.09 -19.95 11.85
CA GLU A 359 -14.10 -20.95 12.18
C GLU A 359 -14.34 -21.92 11.02
N ARG A 360 -14.46 -21.42 9.79
CA ARG A 360 -14.60 -22.26 8.58
C ARG A 360 -13.38 -23.15 8.35
N LEU A 361 -12.17 -22.63 8.57
CA LEU A 361 -10.94 -23.42 8.49
C LEU A 361 -10.90 -24.53 9.56
N ALA A 362 -11.27 -24.22 10.79
CA ALA A 362 -11.33 -25.20 11.87
C ALA A 362 -12.37 -26.30 11.58
N ALA A 363 -13.57 -25.92 11.13
CA ALA A 363 -14.63 -26.84 10.75
C ALA A 363 -14.24 -27.71 9.55
N ALA A 364 -13.62 -27.14 8.52
CA ALA A 364 -13.13 -27.87 7.36
C ALA A 364 -12.02 -28.87 7.74
N ALA A 365 -11.14 -28.50 8.66
CA ALA A 365 -10.08 -29.38 9.17
C ALA A 365 -10.64 -30.54 10.00
N ALA A 366 -11.65 -30.28 10.84
CA ALA A 366 -12.35 -31.32 11.58
C ALA A 366 -13.06 -32.31 10.63
N LEU A 367 -13.80 -31.80 9.64
CA LEU A 367 -14.46 -32.63 8.62
C LEU A 367 -13.43 -33.46 7.83
N SER A 368 -12.31 -32.86 7.41
CA SER A 368 -11.23 -33.57 6.71
C SER A 368 -10.64 -34.69 7.56
N LYS A 369 -10.48 -34.47 8.86
CA LYS A 369 -10.02 -35.50 9.81
C LYS A 369 -11.01 -36.66 9.94
N ASP A 370 -12.31 -36.37 10.02
CA ASP A 370 -13.35 -37.40 10.10
C ASP A 370 -13.42 -38.24 8.80
N LEU A 371 -13.34 -37.58 7.65
CA LEU A 371 -13.27 -38.27 6.34
C LEU A 371 -12.01 -39.16 6.23
N ARG A 372 -10.89 -38.73 6.82
CA ARG A 372 -9.66 -39.51 6.87
C ARG A 372 -9.82 -40.77 7.73
N VAL A 373 -10.50 -40.69 8.87
CA VAL A 373 -10.84 -41.88 9.67
C VAL A 373 -11.75 -42.82 8.88
N GLY A 374 -12.74 -42.28 8.16
CA GLY A 374 -13.59 -43.06 7.28
C GLY A 374 -12.81 -43.84 6.22
N LYS A 375 -11.80 -43.21 5.58
CA LYS A 375 -10.93 -43.88 4.58
C LYS A 375 -10.22 -45.10 5.16
N GLU A 376 -9.70 -44.98 6.37
CA GLU A 376 -9.02 -46.09 7.06
C GLU A 376 -9.97 -47.25 7.37
N ILE A 377 -11.22 -46.95 7.73
CA ILE A 377 -12.26 -47.96 7.94
C ILE A 377 -12.60 -48.66 6.62
N GLN A 378 -12.75 -47.91 5.52
CA GLN A 378 -13.04 -48.48 4.20
C GLN A 378 -11.95 -49.43 3.71
N LYS A 379 -10.67 -49.06 3.89
CA LYS A 379 -9.54 -49.93 3.53
C LYS A 379 -9.59 -51.30 4.22
N MET A 380 -10.27 -51.45 5.36
CA MET A 380 -10.44 -52.74 6.04
C MET A 380 -11.30 -53.73 5.26
N PHE A 381 -12.17 -53.25 4.37
CA PHE A 381 -12.99 -54.10 3.50
C PHE A 381 -12.21 -54.59 2.27
N ILE A 382 -11.04 -54.01 1.98
CA ILE A 382 -10.24 -54.30 0.79
C ILE A 382 -9.10 -55.27 1.17
N PRO A 383 -8.76 -56.26 0.31
CA PRO A 383 -7.70 -57.24 0.57
C PRO A 383 -6.29 -56.65 0.39
N LEU A 384 -5.96 -55.57 1.12
CA LEU A 384 -4.65 -54.92 1.16
C LEU A 384 -3.74 -55.55 2.24
N ASP A 385 -2.43 -55.44 2.04
CA ASP A 385 -1.37 -55.84 2.96
C ASP A 385 -1.44 -55.00 4.25
N LEU A 386 -0.95 -55.55 5.35
CA LEU A 386 -0.87 -54.86 6.64
C LEU A 386 0.52 -54.29 6.89
N SER A 387 0.58 -53.10 7.45
CA SER A 387 1.80 -52.49 7.98
C SER A 387 2.26 -53.21 9.26
N SER A 388 3.49 -52.91 9.70
CA SER A 388 4.00 -53.36 11.01
C SER A 388 3.16 -52.87 12.19
N SER A 389 2.41 -51.79 12.03
CA SER A 389 1.49 -51.22 13.02
C SER A 389 0.06 -51.77 12.92
N GLY A 390 -0.21 -52.72 12.01
CA GLY A 390 -1.52 -53.34 11.82
C GLY A 390 -2.52 -52.52 10.99
N ARG A 391 -2.06 -51.50 10.28
CA ARG A 391 -2.88 -50.67 9.38
C ARG A 391 -2.88 -51.24 7.97
N LYS A 392 -3.95 -51.06 7.21
CA LYS A 392 -4.00 -51.43 5.79
C LYS A 392 -3.12 -50.47 4.97
N LEU A 393 -2.18 -51.04 4.20
CA LEU A 393 -1.34 -50.31 3.26
C LEU A 393 -2.16 -49.90 2.02
N THR A 394 -1.49 -49.50 0.95
CA THR A 394 -2.08 -49.14 -0.36
C THR A 394 -2.11 -50.29 -1.35
N THR A 395 -1.37 -51.37 -1.07
CA THR A 395 -1.22 -52.51 -1.97
C THR A 395 -1.61 -53.80 -1.28
N GLY A 396 -2.06 -54.79 -2.04
CA GLY A 396 -2.35 -56.13 -1.55
C GLY A 396 -1.86 -57.18 -2.53
N SER A 397 -1.25 -58.25 -2.02
CA SER A 397 -0.77 -59.35 -2.86
C SER A 397 -1.26 -60.71 -2.37
N HIS A 398 -1.61 -61.58 -3.30
CA HIS A 398 -1.96 -62.97 -3.01
C HIS A 398 -1.49 -63.89 -4.11
N ARG A 399 -0.95 -65.06 -3.73
CA ARG A 399 -0.35 -65.99 -4.67
C ARG A 399 -0.63 -67.44 -4.28
N ASP A 400 -1.02 -68.25 -5.25
CA ASP A 400 -1.10 -69.70 -5.11
C ASP A 400 -0.54 -70.43 -6.33
N SER A 401 -0.78 -71.75 -6.41
CA SER A 401 -0.27 -72.61 -7.49
C SER A 401 -0.76 -72.22 -8.88
N TYR A 402 -1.97 -71.66 -9.01
CA TYR A 402 -2.60 -71.37 -10.30
C TYR A 402 -2.79 -69.88 -10.55
N SER A 403 -2.62 -69.03 -9.55
CA SER A 403 -2.98 -67.62 -9.62
C SER A 403 -2.05 -66.70 -8.85
N GLU A 404 -2.00 -65.45 -9.30
CA GLU A 404 -1.31 -64.35 -8.63
C GLU A 404 -2.15 -63.08 -8.79
N PHE A 405 -2.42 -62.42 -7.68
CA PHE A 405 -3.23 -61.21 -7.56
C PHE A 405 -2.35 -60.11 -7.01
N PHE A 406 -2.48 -58.92 -7.59
CA PHE A 406 -1.86 -57.72 -7.06
C PHE A 406 -2.81 -56.54 -7.23
N GLY A 407 -3.15 -55.89 -6.12
CA GLY A 407 -4.05 -54.75 -6.10
C GLY A 407 -3.38 -53.49 -5.57
N TYR A 408 -3.83 -52.34 -6.06
CA TYR A 408 -3.50 -51.01 -5.54
C TYR A 408 -4.79 -50.21 -5.30
N TYR A 409 -4.85 -49.52 -4.17
CA TYR A 409 -5.96 -48.68 -3.76
C TYR A 409 -5.48 -47.39 -3.09
N GLU A 410 -5.84 -46.24 -3.66
CA GLU A 410 -5.62 -44.93 -3.05
C GLU A 410 -6.78 -43.98 -3.37
N GLY A 411 -7.63 -43.72 -2.37
CA GLY A 411 -8.73 -42.76 -2.54
C GLY A 411 -8.27 -41.30 -2.63
N ALA A 412 -8.93 -40.48 -3.44
CA ALA A 412 -8.53 -39.13 -3.80
C ALA A 412 -8.51 -38.15 -2.60
N HIS A 413 -9.66 -37.93 -1.93
CA HIS A 413 -9.83 -36.85 -0.93
C HIS A 413 -10.62 -37.31 0.32
N GLY A 414 -10.22 -38.44 0.90
CA GLY A 414 -10.86 -39.02 2.08
C GLY A 414 -11.51 -40.36 1.77
N VAL A 415 -12.80 -40.51 2.08
CA VAL A 415 -13.57 -41.71 1.73
C VAL A 415 -13.82 -41.80 0.23
N SER A 416 -13.94 -43.02 -0.27
CA SER A 416 -13.94 -43.36 -1.70
C SER A 416 -15.14 -44.25 -2.03
N GLY A 417 -15.67 -44.11 -3.25
CA GLY A 417 -16.73 -44.95 -3.80
C GLY A 417 -16.21 -46.25 -4.41
N ASP A 418 -14.92 -46.29 -4.72
CA ASP A 418 -14.27 -47.42 -5.36
C ASP A 418 -14.04 -48.59 -4.41
N TYR A 419 -14.15 -49.79 -4.96
CA TYR A 419 -13.91 -51.04 -4.25
C TYR A 419 -13.42 -52.13 -5.18
N PHE A 420 -12.48 -52.93 -4.69
CA PHE A 420 -12.24 -54.25 -5.23
C PHE A 420 -12.09 -55.26 -4.12
N ASP A 421 -12.41 -56.51 -4.43
CA ASP A 421 -12.10 -57.65 -3.58
C ASP A 421 -11.91 -58.89 -4.45
N TYR A 422 -11.12 -59.83 -3.93
CA TYR A 422 -10.96 -61.15 -4.50
C TYR A 422 -10.98 -62.16 -3.36
N ARG A 423 -11.83 -63.19 -3.50
CA ARG A 423 -12.03 -64.20 -2.45
C ARG A 423 -11.86 -65.58 -3.03
N LYS A 424 -10.97 -66.36 -2.42
CA LYS A 424 -10.84 -67.79 -2.73
C LYS A 424 -12.09 -68.52 -2.25
N LEU A 425 -12.82 -69.13 -3.18
CA LEU A 425 -14.07 -69.84 -2.89
C LEU A 425 -13.81 -71.33 -2.62
N ASP A 426 -12.89 -71.92 -3.38
CA ASP A 426 -12.42 -73.30 -3.20
C ASP A 426 -10.98 -73.46 -3.73
N SER A 427 -10.56 -74.69 -4.04
CA SER A 427 -9.21 -74.98 -4.57
C SER A 427 -8.89 -74.27 -5.89
N TYR A 428 -9.89 -73.95 -6.72
CA TYR A 428 -9.70 -73.45 -8.09
C TYR A 428 -10.47 -72.16 -8.39
N HIS A 429 -11.53 -71.86 -7.65
CA HIS A 429 -12.42 -70.74 -7.92
C HIS A 429 -12.11 -69.52 -7.06
N TYR A 430 -12.15 -68.34 -7.68
CA TYR A 430 -12.12 -67.06 -7.01
C TYR A 430 -13.36 -66.24 -7.42
N ALA A 431 -14.01 -65.60 -6.45
CA ALA A 431 -14.92 -64.49 -6.73
C ALA A 431 -14.10 -63.20 -6.78
N VAL A 432 -14.36 -62.35 -7.75
CA VAL A 432 -13.66 -61.07 -7.94
C VAL A 432 -14.70 -60.00 -8.24
N ILE A 433 -14.54 -58.83 -7.63
CA ILE A 433 -15.36 -57.66 -7.92
C ILE A 433 -14.48 -56.43 -8.09
N LYS A 434 -14.82 -55.58 -9.06
CA LYS A 434 -14.35 -54.21 -9.22
C LYS A 434 -15.57 -53.30 -9.30
N CYS A 435 -15.69 -52.34 -8.40
CA CYS A 435 -16.83 -51.46 -8.25
C CYS A 435 -16.38 -50.01 -8.19
N ASP A 436 -17.15 -49.15 -8.85
CA ASP A 436 -17.08 -47.70 -8.83
C ASP A 436 -18.50 -47.18 -8.58
N VAL A 437 -18.67 -46.36 -7.54
CA VAL A 437 -19.98 -45.84 -7.16
C VAL A 437 -20.12 -44.41 -7.66
N ALA A 438 -21.20 -44.14 -8.39
CA ALA A 438 -21.46 -42.82 -8.95
C ALA A 438 -21.49 -41.72 -7.88
N GLY A 439 -20.79 -40.62 -8.18
CA GLY A 439 -20.60 -39.50 -7.28
C GLY A 439 -19.50 -39.74 -6.25
N LYS A 440 -19.30 -38.80 -5.32
CA LYS A 440 -18.15 -38.81 -4.40
C LYS A 440 -18.56 -38.59 -2.96
N GLY A 441 -17.59 -38.72 -2.05
CA GLY A 441 -17.73 -38.46 -0.62
C GLY A 441 -18.52 -39.53 0.13
N VAL A 442 -19.06 -39.15 1.28
CA VAL A 442 -19.70 -40.07 2.24
C VAL A 442 -20.83 -40.93 1.63
N PRO A 443 -21.75 -40.42 0.79
CA PRO A 443 -22.80 -41.26 0.23
C PRO A 443 -22.28 -42.40 -0.66
N ALA A 444 -21.30 -42.11 -1.54
CA ALA A 444 -20.70 -43.12 -2.40
C ALA A 444 -19.95 -44.18 -1.56
N ALA A 445 -19.25 -43.71 -0.54
CA ALA A 445 -18.54 -44.53 0.42
C ALA A 445 -19.42 -45.50 1.21
N LEU A 446 -20.65 -45.10 1.55
CA LEU A 446 -21.61 -45.97 2.23
C LEU A 446 -22.16 -47.06 1.31
N ILE A 447 -22.51 -46.71 0.06
CA ILE A 447 -22.92 -47.68 -0.95
C ILE A 447 -21.78 -48.67 -1.22
N MET A 448 -20.53 -48.20 -1.28
CA MET A 448 -19.35 -49.06 -1.42
C MET A 448 -19.28 -50.11 -0.30
N VAL A 449 -19.44 -49.71 0.96
CA VAL A 449 -19.43 -50.62 2.12
C VAL A 449 -20.59 -51.63 2.04
N GLU A 450 -21.74 -51.21 1.53
CA GLU A 450 -22.89 -52.08 1.32
C GLU A 450 -22.63 -53.13 0.24
N VAL A 451 -22.10 -52.71 -0.92
CA VAL A 451 -21.65 -53.63 -1.99
C VAL A 451 -20.61 -54.61 -1.45
N ALA A 452 -19.61 -54.12 -0.71
CA ALA A 452 -18.58 -54.95 -0.10
C ALA A 452 -19.17 -55.99 0.87
N THR A 453 -20.10 -55.57 1.73
CA THR A 453 -20.75 -56.45 2.71
C THR A 453 -21.60 -57.52 2.05
N LEU A 454 -22.40 -57.15 1.03
CA LEU A 454 -23.22 -58.08 0.26
C LEU A 454 -22.35 -59.07 -0.52
N PHE A 455 -21.27 -58.61 -1.15
CA PHE A 455 -20.30 -59.46 -1.84
C PHE A 455 -19.67 -60.48 -0.88
N GLN A 456 -19.11 -60.02 0.23
CA GLN A 456 -18.44 -60.90 1.19
C GLN A 456 -19.42 -61.91 1.82
N SER A 457 -20.63 -61.46 2.18
CA SER A 457 -21.67 -62.31 2.78
C SER A 457 -22.17 -63.38 1.81
N TYR A 458 -22.40 -63.04 0.54
CA TYR A 458 -22.89 -63.98 -0.47
C TYR A 458 -21.88 -65.12 -0.70
N PHE A 459 -20.59 -64.79 -0.80
CA PHE A 459 -19.56 -65.77 -1.13
C PHE A 459 -19.03 -66.56 0.08
N GLN A 460 -19.36 -66.16 1.31
CA GLN A 460 -18.88 -66.85 2.53
C GLN A 460 -19.27 -68.33 2.59
N ASN A 461 -20.47 -68.67 2.12
CA ASN A 461 -21.00 -70.04 2.13
C ASN A 461 -21.21 -70.59 0.72
N TRP A 462 -20.55 -70.03 -0.28
CA TRP A 462 -20.70 -70.44 -1.69
C TRP A 462 -20.21 -71.88 -1.89
N ASN A 463 -20.92 -72.64 -2.73
CA ASN A 463 -20.52 -73.97 -3.12
C ASN A 463 -20.82 -74.24 -4.60
N TYR A 464 -19.80 -74.65 -5.35
CA TYR A 464 -19.92 -74.91 -6.79
C TYR A 464 -21.08 -75.84 -7.17
N LYS A 465 -21.34 -76.91 -6.40
CA LYS A 465 -22.42 -77.87 -6.72
C LYS A 465 -23.81 -77.28 -6.54
N ARG A 466 -23.97 -76.33 -5.61
CA ARG A 466 -25.25 -75.68 -5.30
C ARG A 466 -25.48 -74.45 -6.15
N ASP A 467 -24.47 -73.59 -6.27
CA ASP A 467 -24.61 -72.22 -6.78
C ASP A 467 -24.07 -72.08 -8.22
N GLY A 468 -23.12 -72.92 -8.62
CA GLY A 468 -22.46 -72.85 -9.93
C GLY A 468 -21.89 -71.45 -10.23
N TYR A 469 -22.05 -71.01 -11.49
CA TYR A 469 -21.61 -69.69 -11.96
C TYR A 469 -22.75 -68.67 -12.06
N ASN A 470 -23.85 -68.86 -11.31
CA ASN A 470 -24.97 -67.93 -11.35
C ASN A 470 -24.65 -66.67 -10.52
N LEU A 471 -24.20 -65.62 -11.20
CA LEU A 471 -23.91 -64.31 -10.60
C LEU A 471 -25.08 -63.35 -10.66
N SER A 472 -26.05 -63.57 -11.56
CA SER A 472 -27.17 -62.64 -11.76
C SER A 472 -27.97 -62.42 -10.46
N SER A 473 -28.12 -63.45 -9.64
CA SER A 473 -28.82 -63.38 -8.34
C SER A 473 -28.19 -62.43 -7.33
N ILE A 474 -26.85 -62.41 -7.20
CA ILE A 474 -26.18 -61.48 -6.28
C ILE A 474 -26.22 -60.05 -6.83
N VAL A 475 -26.07 -59.88 -8.15
CA VAL A 475 -26.15 -58.55 -8.77
C VAL A 475 -27.55 -57.95 -8.61
N MET A 476 -28.60 -58.75 -8.82
CA MET A 476 -29.99 -58.34 -8.56
C MET A 476 -30.21 -57.97 -7.08
N ARG A 477 -29.65 -58.75 -6.15
CA ARG A 477 -29.75 -58.44 -4.71
C ARG A 477 -29.05 -57.13 -4.37
N ILE A 478 -27.87 -56.86 -4.94
CA ILE A 478 -27.17 -55.58 -4.77
C ILE A 478 -28.01 -54.44 -5.35
N ASN A 479 -28.60 -54.62 -6.54
CA ASN A 479 -29.50 -53.65 -7.14
C ASN A 479 -30.69 -53.31 -6.24
N ASP A 480 -31.42 -54.32 -5.75
CA ASP A 480 -32.59 -54.14 -4.87
C ASP A 480 -32.23 -53.36 -3.60
N VAL A 481 -31.10 -53.71 -2.99
CA VAL A 481 -30.67 -53.05 -1.76
C VAL A 481 -30.34 -51.58 -2.03
N ILE A 482 -29.54 -51.27 -3.06
CA ILE A 482 -29.19 -49.87 -3.39
C ILE A 482 -30.43 -49.08 -3.82
N GLU A 483 -31.31 -49.66 -4.64
CA GLU A 483 -32.53 -49.02 -5.12
C GLU A 483 -33.51 -48.73 -3.97
N SER A 484 -33.67 -49.65 -3.03
CA SER A 484 -34.56 -49.49 -1.87
C SER A 484 -34.18 -48.34 -0.93
N HIS A 485 -32.91 -47.94 -0.91
CA HIS A 485 -32.46 -46.76 -0.16
C HIS A 485 -32.87 -45.44 -0.81
N GLY A 486 -33.18 -45.43 -2.11
CA GLY A 486 -33.65 -44.25 -2.83
C GLY A 486 -32.60 -43.14 -2.99
N PHE A 487 -31.31 -43.48 -3.03
CA PHE A 487 -30.26 -42.48 -3.23
C PHE A 487 -30.41 -41.83 -4.61
N THR A 488 -30.85 -40.57 -4.64
CA THR A 488 -31.11 -39.86 -5.90
C THR A 488 -29.83 -39.68 -6.71
N GLY A 489 -29.80 -40.21 -7.93
CA GLY A 489 -28.68 -40.09 -8.86
C GLY A 489 -27.42 -40.83 -8.41
N ARG A 490 -27.54 -41.86 -7.58
CA ARG A 490 -26.42 -42.71 -7.13
C ARG A 490 -26.70 -44.15 -7.52
N PHE A 491 -25.68 -44.82 -8.05
CA PHE A 491 -25.71 -46.21 -8.46
C PHE A 491 -24.30 -46.78 -8.38
N ALA A 492 -24.19 -48.10 -8.29
CA ALA A 492 -22.90 -48.80 -8.30
C ALA A 492 -22.67 -49.40 -9.70
N ALA A 493 -21.61 -48.94 -10.36
CA ALA A 493 -21.10 -49.51 -11.59
C ALA A 493 -20.02 -50.54 -11.26
N PHE A 494 -20.26 -51.83 -11.53
CA PHE A 494 -19.27 -52.85 -11.20
C PHE A 494 -19.22 -54.03 -12.16
N SER A 495 -18.05 -54.65 -12.21
CA SER A 495 -17.79 -55.94 -12.83
C SER A 495 -17.60 -56.99 -11.74
N LEU A 496 -18.39 -58.05 -11.76
CA LEU A 496 -18.30 -59.19 -10.85
C LEU A 496 -17.97 -60.45 -11.66
N CYS A 497 -17.05 -61.29 -11.19
CA CYS A 497 -16.84 -62.59 -11.82
C CYS A 497 -16.51 -63.72 -10.85
N ILE A 498 -16.79 -64.96 -11.29
CA ILE A 498 -16.19 -66.17 -10.73
C ILE A 498 -15.21 -66.70 -11.76
N ILE A 499 -13.95 -66.84 -11.37
CA ILE A 499 -12.89 -67.35 -12.22
C ILE A 499 -12.33 -68.66 -11.71
N ASN A 500 -12.30 -69.68 -12.58
CA ASN A 500 -11.60 -70.93 -12.33
C ASN A 500 -10.16 -70.83 -12.80
N MET A 501 -9.20 -70.66 -11.89
CA MET A 501 -7.80 -70.43 -12.22
C MET A 501 -7.09 -71.64 -12.83
N ARG A 502 -7.60 -72.84 -12.56
CA ARG A 502 -7.05 -74.08 -13.14
C ARG A 502 -7.34 -74.15 -14.63
N VAL A 503 -8.59 -73.92 -15.03
CA VAL A 503 -9.02 -74.02 -16.45
C VAL A 503 -8.86 -72.70 -17.20
N GLY A 504 -8.96 -71.57 -16.51
CA GLY A 504 -8.88 -70.22 -17.08
C GLY A 504 -10.22 -69.60 -17.44
N ASP A 505 -11.33 -70.25 -17.10
CA ASP A 505 -12.67 -69.74 -17.43
C ASP A 505 -13.14 -68.73 -16.38
N ALA A 506 -13.40 -67.49 -16.82
CA ALA A 506 -13.94 -66.39 -16.03
C ALA A 506 -15.37 -66.08 -16.47
N TYR A 507 -16.32 -66.23 -15.55
CA TYR A 507 -17.73 -65.93 -15.77
C TYR A 507 -18.04 -64.56 -15.19
N PHE A 508 -18.19 -63.55 -16.05
CA PHE A 508 -18.44 -62.15 -15.70
C PHE A 508 -19.93 -61.84 -15.70
N CYS A 509 -20.33 -60.97 -14.79
CA CYS A 509 -21.63 -60.32 -14.74
C CYS A 509 -21.36 -58.84 -14.49
N ASN A 510 -21.65 -57.99 -15.48
CA ASN A 510 -21.49 -56.55 -15.33
C ASN A 510 -22.80 -55.89 -14.91
N ALA A 511 -22.66 -54.82 -14.14
CA ALA A 511 -23.70 -53.89 -13.80
C ALA A 511 -23.17 -52.46 -14.04
N GLY A 512 -23.18 -51.99 -15.28
CA GLY A 512 -22.76 -50.64 -15.66
C GLY A 512 -21.27 -50.45 -16.01
N ASP A 513 -20.39 -51.34 -15.56
CA ASP A 513 -18.97 -51.36 -15.93
C ASP A 513 -18.70 -52.53 -16.88
N ASN A 514 -18.68 -52.30 -18.18
CA ASN A 514 -18.70 -53.38 -19.18
C ASN A 514 -17.39 -53.56 -19.95
N VAL A 515 -16.29 -52.90 -19.55
CA VAL A 515 -14.99 -53.04 -20.21
C VAL A 515 -14.02 -53.73 -19.26
N VAL A 516 -13.40 -54.81 -19.73
CA VAL A 516 -12.32 -55.49 -19.00
C VAL A 516 -11.08 -55.59 -19.88
N HIS A 517 -9.90 -55.49 -19.29
CA HIS A 517 -8.65 -55.47 -20.04
C HIS A 517 -7.85 -56.74 -19.79
N ILE A 518 -7.37 -57.39 -20.84
CA ILE A 518 -6.59 -58.62 -20.74
C ILE A 518 -5.30 -58.43 -21.50
N TYR A 519 -4.18 -58.57 -20.81
CA TYR A 519 -2.88 -58.70 -21.44
C TYR A 519 -2.73 -60.12 -21.94
N ASP A 520 -2.75 -60.26 -23.27
CA ASP A 520 -2.54 -61.52 -23.96
C ASP A 520 -1.03 -61.76 -24.07
N LYS A 521 -0.54 -62.77 -23.36
CA LYS A 521 0.90 -63.05 -23.31
C LYS A 521 1.45 -63.50 -24.66
N GLN A 522 0.65 -64.18 -25.47
CA GLN A 522 1.08 -64.69 -26.77
C GLN A 522 1.17 -63.55 -27.79
N ALA A 523 0.15 -62.69 -27.83
CA ALA A 523 0.10 -61.52 -28.70
C ALA A 523 0.95 -60.36 -28.18
N LYS A 524 1.40 -60.42 -26.91
CA LYS A 524 2.19 -59.41 -26.21
C LYS A 524 1.56 -58.03 -26.20
N ARG A 525 0.23 -57.98 -26.11
CA ARG A 525 -0.55 -56.74 -26.18
C ARG A 525 -1.71 -56.74 -25.22
N LEU A 526 -2.13 -55.54 -24.80
CA LEU A 526 -3.37 -55.39 -24.07
C LEU A 526 -4.55 -55.51 -25.05
N LYS A 527 -5.64 -56.14 -24.60
CA LYS A 527 -6.89 -56.26 -25.34
C LYS A 527 -8.04 -55.86 -24.44
N SER A 528 -8.88 -54.95 -24.92
CA SER A 528 -10.13 -54.58 -24.24
C SER A 528 -11.25 -55.49 -24.71
N TYR A 529 -11.98 -56.08 -23.78
CA TYR A 529 -13.15 -56.91 -24.02
C TYR A 529 -14.39 -56.18 -23.51
N THR A 530 -15.32 -55.90 -24.40
CA THR A 530 -16.60 -55.26 -24.05
C THR A 530 -17.64 -56.34 -23.80
N LEU A 531 -18.03 -56.46 -22.54
CA LEU A 531 -19.16 -57.29 -22.12
C LEU A 531 -20.48 -56.65 -22.59
N ARG A 532 -21.53 -57.46 -22.71
CA ARG A 532 -22.88 -57.02 -23.04
C ARG A 532 -23.34 -56.00 -22.01
N SER A 533 -23.69 -54.81 -22.49
CA SER A 533 -24.11 -53.71 -21.62
C SER A 533 -25.30 -54.10 -20.72
N GLY A 534 -25.15 -53.88 -19.43
CA GLY A 534 -26.20 -53.97 -18.40
C GLY A 534 -26.37 -52.62 -17.68
N SER A 535 -27.49 -52.45 -16.97
CA SER A 535 -27.72 -51.23 -16.17
C SER A 535 -26.78 -51.18 -14.96
N ALA A 536 -26.45 -49.99 -14.45
CA ALA A 536 -25.77 -49.91 -13.16
C ALA A 536 -26.70 -50.36 -12.01
N ALA A 537 -26.14 -50.98 -10.97
CA ALA A 537 -26.93 -51.46 -9.84
C ALA A 537 -27.48 -50.28 -9.01
N GLY A 538 -28.76 -50.32 -8.70
CA GLY A 538 -29.50 -49.27 -7.99
C GLY A 538 -30.17 -48.25 -8.90
N ALA A 539 -29.94 -48.29 -10.22
CA ALA A 539 -30.48 -47.30 -11.14
C ALA A 539 -31.96 -47.55 -11.51
N PHE A 540 -32.37 -48.82 -11.56
CA PHE A 540 -33.72 -49.23 -11.94
C PHE A 540 -34.24 -50.34 -11.03
N SER A 541 -35.56 -50.43 -10.90
CA SER A 541 -36.20 -51.52 -10.17
C SER A 541 -35.89 -52.87 -10.83
N SER A 542 -35.86 -53.92 -10.01
CA SER A 542 -35.61 -55.28 -10.49
C SER A 542 -36.62 -55.79 -11.52
N GLU A 543 -37.85 -55.27 -11.49
CA GLU A 543 -38.86 -55.52 -12.51
C GLU A 543 -38.42 -54.99 -13.89
N MET A 544 -37.96 -53.74 -13.95
CA MET A 544 -37.46 -53.14 -15.20
C MET A 544 -36.22 -53.85 -15.73
N ILE A 545 -35.29 -54.21 -14.84
CA ILE A 545 -34.07 -54.94 -15.24
C ILE A 545 -34.41 -56.33 -15.77
N SER A 546 -35.35 -57.03 -15.12
CA SER A 546 -35.81 -58.35 -15.57
C SER A 546 -36.50 -58.30 -16.94
N LEU A 547 -37.27 -57.23 -17.22
CA LEU A 547 -37.87 -57.00 -18.54
C LEU A 547 -36.83 -56.82 -19.65
N ASN A 548 -35.64 -56.32 -19.31
CA ASN A 548 -34.53 -56.14 -20.26
C ASN A 548 -33.54 -57.32 -20.29
N GLY A 549 -33.95 -58.49 -19.78
CA GLY A 549 -33.15 -59.72 -19.81
C GLY A 549 -32.21 -59.92 -18.61
N GLY A 550 -32.39 -59.14 -17.53
CA GLY A 550 -31.62 -59.28 -16.31
C GLY A 550 -30.16 -58.86 -16.45
N TYR A 551 -29.34 -59.28 -15.48
CA TYR A 551 -27.88 -59.15 -15.56
C TYR A 551 -27.27 -60.40 -16.22
N PRO A 552 -26.79 -60.31 -17.48
CA PRO A 552 -26.27 -61.46 -18.19
C PRO A 552 -24.94 -61.93 -17.60
N VAL A 553 -24.68 -63.24 -17.69
CA VAL A 553 -23.38 -63.83 -17.36
C VAL A 553 -22.67 -64.23 -18.65
N GLU A 554 -21.45 -63.74 -18.84
CA GLU A 554 -20.63 -63.99 -20.02
C GLU A 554 -19.33 -64.67 -19.64
N LYS A 555 -18.88 -65.57 -20.51
CA LYS A 555 -17.65 -66.33 -20.30
C LYS A 555 -16.52 -65.71 -21.10
N ILE A 556 -15.42 -65.41 -20.41
CA ILE A 556 -14.12 -65.06 -20.98
C ILE A 556 -13.11 -66.15 -20.60
N HIS A 557 -12.22 -66.52 -21.53
CA HIS A 557 -11.16 -67.48 -21.27
C HIS A 557 -9.79 -66.79 -21.16
N LEU A 558 -9.07 -67.02 -20.07
CA LEU A 558 -7.69 -66.60 -19.86
C LEU A 558 -6.74 -67.78 -20.11
N ASN A 559 -5.78 -67.65 -21.02
CA ASN A 559 -4.73 -68.64 -21.19
C ASN A 559 -3.70 -68.57 -20.06
N CYS A 560 -2.88 -69.62 -19.91
CA CYS A 560 -1.79 -69.60 -18.95
C CYS A 560 -0.80 -68.47 -19.28
N GLY A 561 -0.60 -67.56 -18.32
CA GLY A 561 0.24 -66.38 -18.45
C GLY A 561 -0.50 -65.12 -18.90
N ASP A 562 -1.78 -65.22 -19.29
CA ASP A 562 -2.62 -64.04 -19.51
C ASP A 562 -2.92 -63.35 -18.18
N ILE A 563 -3.12 -62.03 -18.26
CA ILE A 563 -3.32 -61.18 -17.10
C ILE A 563 -4.57 -60.32 -17.30
N LEU A 564 -5.55 -60.48 -16.42
CA LEU A 564 -6.73 -59.64 -16.35
C LEU A 564 -6.41 -58.39 -15.51
N PHE A 565 -6.66 -57.22 -16.07
CA PHE A 565 -6.59 -55.93 -15.40
C PHE A 565 -8.00 -55.36 -15.23
N LEU A 566 -8.36 -55.10 -13.97
CA LEU A 566 -9.58 -54.41 -13.57
C LEU A 566 -9.16 -53.10 -12.90
N TYR A 567 -9.41 -51.98 -13.56
CA TYR A 567 -9.16 -50.65 -12.98
C TYR A 567 -10.33 -49.71 -13.20
N THR A 568 -10.45 -48.72 -12.34
CA THR A 568 -11.44 -47.64 -12.48
C THR A 568 -10.92 -46.57 -13.43
N ASP A 569 -11.83 -45.72 -13.89
CA ASP A 569 -11.52 -44.65 -14.85
C ASP A 569 -10.54 -43.62 -14.26
N GLY A 570 -10.38 -43.54 -12.94
CA GLY A 570 -9.45 -42.64 -12.26
C GLY A 570 -8.00 -42.69 -12.76
N ILE A 571 -7.57 -43.81 -13.35
CA ILE A 571 -6.26 -43.92 -14.01
C ILE A 571 -6.27 -43.22 -15.37
N GLU A 572 -7.22 -43.55 -16.24
CA GLU A 572 -7.32 -42.97 -17.59
C GLU A 572 -7.68 -41.48 -17.54
N GLU A 573 -8.58 -41.12 -16.63
CA GLU A 573 -9.06 -39.77 -16.37
C GLU A 573 -8.14 -38.94 -15.49
N SER A 574 -6.99 -39.45 -15.04
CA SER A 574 -6.03 -38.64 -14.26
C SER A 574 -5.68 -37.38 -15.05
N LYS A 575 -5.91 -36.19 -14.46
CA LYS A 575 -5.82 -34.88 -15.16
C LYS A 575 -4.60 -34.10 -14.73
N ARG A 576 -3.97 -33.44 -15.69
CA ARG A 576 -2.89 -32.49 -15.48
C ARG A 576 -3.20 -31.18 -16.21
N LYS A 577 -2.88 -30.05 -15.58
CA LYS A 577 -2.96 -28.72 -16.22
C LYS A 577 -1.80 -28.50 -17.19
N LEU A 578 -2.10 -27.92 -18.35
CA LEU A 578 -1.07 -27.45 -19.28
C LEU A 578 -0.31 -26.27 -18.66
N ARG A 579 0.99 -26.19 -18.91
CA ARG A 579 1.91 -25.22 -18.29
C ARG A 579 2.86 -24.67 -19.33
N VAL A 580 3.06 -23.35 -19.33
CA VAL A 580 4.02 -22.68 -20.20
C VAL A 580 5.46 -23.04 -19.76
N PRO A 581 6.39 -23.32 -20.68
CA PRO A 581 7.78 -23.64 -20.33
C PRO A 581 8.45 -22.52 -19.51
N ILE A 582 9.36 -22.88 -18.61
CA ILE A 582 10.17 -21.95 -17.79
C ILE A 582 11.07 -21.05 -18.68
N SER A 583 11.31 -21.43 -19.94
CA SER A 583 12.09 -20.68 -20.91
C SER A 583 11.21 -19.92 -21.91
N LYS A 584 10.49 -18.88 -21.47
CA LYS A 584 10.23 -17.68 -22.30
C LYS A 584 9.61 -16.57 -21.45
N SER A 585 10.17 -15.37 -21.60
CA SER A 585 9.55 -14.12 -21.18
C SER A 585 8.20 -13.95 -21.88
N LYS A 586 7.21 -13.45 -21.12
CA LYS A 586 5.97 -12.89 -21.67
C LYS A 586 6.34 -11.79 -22.66
N ASP A 587 6.30 -12.11 -23.95
CA ASP A 587 6.01 -11.21 -25.07
C ASP A 587 6.01 -12.09 -26.31
N ASP A 588 4.80 -12.47 -26.75
CA ASP A 588 4.35 -12.18 -28.11
C ASP A 588 2.95 -12.77 -28.29
N SER A 589 2.03 -11.86 -28.57
CA SER A 589 0.77 -12.13 -29.25
C SER A 589 1.09 -12.59 -30.66
N ASP A 590 0.89 -13.88 -30.96
CA ASP A 590 0.57 -14.35 -32.31
C ASP A 590 -0.03 -15.75 -32.23
N LEU A 591 -1.36 -15.78 -32.18
CA LEU A 591 -2.18 -16.98 -32.39
C LEU A 591 -2.15 -17.33 -33.88
N VAL A 592 -1.37 -18.34 -34.25
CA VAL A 592 -1.54 -19.04 -35.54
C VAL A 592 -2.09 -20.43 -35.26
N LEU A 593 -3.40 -20.57 -35.47
CA LEU A 593 -4.08 -21.85 -35.64
C LEU A 593 -3.58 -22.51 -36.93
N SER A 594 -2.62 -23.44 -36.82
CA SER A 594 -2.36 -24.41 -37.88
C SER A 594 -2.83 -25.80 -37.45
N THR A 595 -3.90 -26.23 -38.11
CA THR A 595 -4.50 -27.56 -38.08
C THR A 595 -3.55 -28.62 -38.60
N GLU A 596 -2.87 -29.33 -37.71
CA GLU A 596 -2.46 -30.72 -37.96
C GLU A 596 -3.20 -31.62 -36.96
N LYS A 597 -4.19 -32.36 -37.48
CA LYS A 597 -4.92 -33.40 -36.77
C LYS A 597 -4.00 -34.61 -36.58
N GLU A 598 -3.17 -34.61 -35.55
CA GLU A 598 -2.90 -35.86 -34.83
C GLU A 598 -4.10 -36.12 -33.90
N ASN A 599 -4.57 -37.36 -33.89
CA ASN A 599 -5.71 -37.85 -33.14
C ASN A 599 -5.36 -37.89 -31.63
N ASP A 600 -5.07 -36.74 -31.02
CA ASP A 600 -4.73 -36.65 -29.60
C ASP A 600 -6.00 -36.83 -28.75
N SER A 601 -6.37 -38.09 -28.50
CA SER A 601 -7.55 -38.47 -27.71
C SER A 601 -7.47 -38.08 -26.23
N HIS A 602 -6.38 -37.42 -25.78
CA HIS A 602 -6.08 -37.10 -24.38
C HIS A 602 -6.20 -35.64 -24.01
N LEU A 603 -6.59 -34.78 -24.95
CA LEU A 603 -6.80 -33.37 -24.67
C LEU A 603 -8.22 -33.16 -24.15
N LEU A 604 -8.30 -32.60 -22.94
CA LEU A 604 -9.56 -32.23 -22.30
C LEU A 604 -9.66 -30.71 -22.27
N GLY A 605 -10.35 -30.17 -23.28
CA GLY A 605 -10.49 -28.73 -23.47
C GLY A 605 -9.18 -28.07 -23.92
N ILE A 606 -9.01 -26.80 -23.55
CA ILE A 606 -7.88 -25.96 -24.00
C ILE A 606 -6.70 -26.00 -23.00
N ASP A 607 -6.97 -26.34 -21.72
CA ASP A 607 -6.02 -26.08 -20.62
C ASP A 607 -5.58 -27.34 -19.84
N SER A 608 -6.04 -28.54 -20.23
CA SER A 608 -5.69 -29.79 -19.53
C SER A 608 -5.52 -30.99 -20.45
N GLU A 609 -4.72 -31.96 -19.99
CA GLU A 609 -4.55 -33.28 -20.60
C GLU A 609 -4.89 -34.38 -19.56
N THR A 610 -5.45 -35.50 -20.03
CA THR A 610 -5.58 -36.73 -19.25
C THR A 610 -4.40 -37.66 -19.45
N LEU A 611 -4.29 -38.74 -18.66
CA LEU A 611 -3.34 -39.82 -18.96
C LEU A 611 -3.81 -40.63 -20.17
N GLY A 612 -5.09 -41.01 -20.20
CA GLY A 612 -5.73 -41.68 -21.32
C GLY A 612 -5.37 -43.16 -21.49
N SER A 613 -6.26 -43.87 -22.19
CA SER A 613 -6.21 -45.33 -22.34
C SER A 613 -5.04 -45.85 -23.17
N ASP A 614 -4.56 -45.09 -24.15
CA ASP A 614 -3.43 -45.48 -25.01
C ASP A 614 -2.09 -45.50 -24.24
N ARG A 615 -1.87 -44.57 -23.32
CA ARG A 615 -0.68 -44.49 -22.47
C ARG A 615 -0.76 -45.56 -21.40
N VAL A 616 -1.95 -45.84 -20.86
CA VAL A 616 -2.18 -46.99 -19.98
C VAL A 616 -1.79 -48.29 -20.69
N GLU A 617 -2.26 -48.53 -21.91
CA GLU A 617 -1.86 -49.68 -22.74
C GLU A 617 -0.34 -49.69 -22.97
N ALA A 618 0.24 -48.57 -23.41
CA ALA A 618 1.67 -48.46 -23.69
C ALA A 618 2.57 -48.70 -22.46
N ILE A 619 2.15 -48.28 -21.26
CA ILE A 619 2.88 -48.52 -20.01
C ILE A 619 2.90 -50.02 -19.70
N ILE A 620 1.72 -50.65 -19.71
CA ILE A 620 1.58 -52.09 -19.41
C ILE A 620 2.42 -52.91 -20.39
N GLU A 621 2.29 -52.64 -21.68
CA GLU A 621 3.06 -53.32 -22.71
C GLU A 621 4.56 -53.06 -22.60
N ALA A 622 4.98 -51.86 -22.20
CA ALA A 622 6.39 -51.55 -22.01
C ALA A 622 7.03 -52.34 -20.87
N VAL A 623 6.31 -52.52 -19.76
CA VAL A 623 6.78 -53.33 -18.62
C VAL A 623 6.95 -54.79 -19.03
N PHE A 624 5.93 -55.39 -19.67
CA PHE A 624 6.02 -56.80 -20.09
C PHE A 624 7.02 -57.04 -21.23
N ALA A 625 7.19 -56.07 -22.13
CA ALA A 625 8.21 -56.11 -23.16
C ALA A 625 9.62 -55.73 -22.66
N ARG A 626 9.75 -55.28 -21.40
CA ARG A 626 11.00 -54.81 -20.78
C ARG A 626 11.71 -53.77 -21.65
N LYS A 627 10.96 -52.76 -22.09
CA LYS A 627 11.45 -51.68 -22.95
C LYS A 627 11.31 -50.33 -22.25
N LYS A 628 12.02 -49.33 -22.77
CA LYS A 628 11.86 -47.94 -22.32
C LYS A 628 10.48 -47.41 -22.69
N PHE A 629 9.93 -46.59 -21.82
CA PHE A 629 8.70 -45.85 -22.02
C PHE A 629 8.95 -44.37 -21.82
N VAL A 630 8.42 -43.53 -22.72
CA VAL A 630 8.57 -42.08 -22.64
C VAL A 630 7.20 -41.47 -22.46
N LEU A 631 6.97 -40.86 -21.30
CA LEU A 631 5.78 -40.06 -21.04
C LEU A 631 6.03 -38.65 -21.58
N LYS A 632 5.27 -38.26 -22.60
CA LYS A 632 5.22 -36.89 -23.09
C LYS A 632 4.10 -36.12 -22.39
N LYS A 633 4.46 -34.99 -21.79
CA LYS A 633 3.57 -34.08 -21.07
C LYS A 633 3.46 -32.78 -21.85
N ARG A 634 2.27 -32.44 -22.34
CA ARG A 634 2.08 -31.24 -23.18
C ARG A 634 2.24 -29.96 -22.34
N GLN A 635 2.98 -28.99 -22.83
CA GLN A 635 3.20 -27.70 -22.15
C GLN A 635 2.36 -26.59 -22.77
N SER A 636 2.64 -26.25 -24.04
CA SER A 636 1.92 -25.28 -24.89
C SER A 636 2.28 -25.57 -26.35
N ASP A 637 1.41 -25.31 -27.33
CA ASP A 637 1.66 -25.42 -28.79
C ASP A 637 2.82 -26.34 -29.21
N PHE A 638 2.56 -27.66 -29.16
CA PHE A 638 3.48 -28.73 -29.56
C PHE A 638 4.80 -28.86 -28.78
N ILE A 639 4.99 -28.12 -27.68
CA ILE A 639 6.11 -28.30 -26.74
C ILE A 639 5.75 -29.41 -25.74
N TYR A 640 6.63 -30.40 -25.62
CA TYR A 640 6.49 -31.52 -24.71
C TYR A 640 7.62 -31.56 -23.69
N GLU A 641 7.26 -31.71 -22.42
CA GLU A 641 8.17 -32.17 -21.38
C GLU A 641 8.22 -33.69 -21.42
N GLN A 642 9.42 -34.27 -21.48
CA GLN A 642 9.62 -35.71 -21.57
C GLN A 642 10.05 -36.28 -20.22
N MET A 643 9.42 -37.39 -19.83
CA MET A 643 9.72 -38.17 -18.63
C MET A 643 10.02 -39.59 -19.05
N ASP A 644 11.23 -40.07 -18.76
CA ASP A 644 11.74 -41.33 -19.27
C ASP A 644 11.72 -42.41 -18.19
N PHE A 645 11.19 -43.56 -18.55
CA PHE A 645 11.15 -44.75 -17.71
C PHE A 645 11.90 -45.89 -18.40
N ASP A 646 12.84 -46.52 -17.68
CA ASP A 646 13.61 -47.65 -18.18
C ASP A 646 13.15 -48.96 -17.52
N PHE A 647 12.19 -49.65 -18.15
CA PHE A 647 11.69 -50.94 -17.68
C PHE A 647 12.52 -52.14 -18.15
N SER A 648 13.71 -51.93 -18.72
CA SER A 648 14.55 -53.03 -19.22
C SER A 648 14.99 -54.03 -18.13
N SER A 649 15.09 -53.56 -16.89
CA SER A 649 15.42 -54.37 -15.72
C SER A 649 14.19 -54.92 -14.98
N CYS A 650 12.96 -54.67 -15.46
CA CYS A 650 11.76 -55.28 -14.91
C CYS A 650 11.72 -56.79 -15.18
N ASN A 651 11.14 -57.54 -14.26
CA ASN A 651 10.87 -58.97 -14.46
C ASN A 651 9.64 -59.22 -15.34
N GLY A 652 8.83 -58.20 -15.60
CA GLY A 652 7.57 -58.32 -16.35
C GLY A 652 6.51 -59.04 -15.52
N THR A 653 6.44 -58.71 -14.23
CA THR A 653 5.44 -59.25 -13.30
C THR A 653 4.19 -58.37 -13.27
N ILE A 654 3.11 -58.92 -12.74
CA ILE A 654 1.87 -58.17 -12.56
C ILE A 654 2.01 -57.03 -11.54
N GLU A 655 2.78 -57.26 -10.46
CA GLU A 655 3.12 -56.23 -9.48
C GLU A 655 3.85 -55.07 -10.14
N GLU A 656 4.90 -55.33 -10.93
CA GLU A 656 5.63 -54.26 -11.63
C GLU A 656 4.74 -53.52 -12.63
N ALA A 657 3.80 -54.19 -13.31
CA ALA A 657 2.88 -53.54 -14.24
C ALA A 657 1.91 -52.59 -13.52
N VAL A 658 1.32 -53.01 -12.39
CA VAL A 658 0.45 -52.15 -11.57
C VAL A 658 1.24 -50.99 -10.95
N LEU A 659 2.43 -51.27 -10.40
CA LEU A 659 3.29 -50.22 -9.83
C LEU A 659 3.76 -49.22 -10.90
N ALA A 660 4.03 -49.67 -12.13
CA ALA A 660 4.38 -48.80 -13.24
C ALA A 660 3.24 -47.85 -13.60
N LEU A 661 2.01 -48.35 -13.71
CA LEU A 661 0.83 -47.51 -13.98
C LEU A 661 0.70 -46.38 -12.95
N ILE A 662 0.72 -46.73 -11.66
CA ILE A 662 0.60 -45.74 -10.58
C ILE A 662 1.80 -44.79 -10.55
N SER A 663 3.00 -45.30 -10.80
CA SER A 663 4.22 -44.46 -10.80
C SER A 663 4.23 -43.45 -11.93
N VAL A 664 3.83 -43.86 -13.14
CA VAL A 664 3.73 -42.98 -14.30
C VAL A 664 2.60 -41.97 -14.12
N GLU A 665 1.45 -42.39 -13.60
CA GLU A 665 0.33 -41.52 -13.22
C GLU A 665 0.78 -40.44 -12.21
N LYS A 666 1.54 -40.85 -11.19
CA LYS A 666 2.06 -39.93 -10.18
C LYS A 666 3.00 -38.89 -10.80
N VAL A 667 3.93 -39.32 -11.66
CA VAL A 667 4.86 -38.42 -12.38
C VAL A 667 4.14 -37.54 -13.40
N PHE A 668 3.05 -38.04 -13.98
CA PHE A 668 2.20 -37.26 -14.88
C PHE A 668 1.63 -36.02 -14.17
N ARG A 669 1.11 -36.17 -12.95
CA ARG A 669 0.56 -35.04 -12.17
C ARG A 669 1.60 -34.21 -11.41
N MET A 670 2.78 -34.73 -11.11
CA MET A 670 3.86 -33.97 -10.45
C MET A 670 4.49 -32.93 -11.39
N TYR A 671 4.92 -31.80 -10.83
CA TYR A 671 5.65 -30.76 -11.56
C TYR A 671 6.50 -29.92 -10.61
N LYS A 672 7.56 -29.33 -11.16
CA LYS A 672 8.35 -28.30 -10.47
C LYS A 672 7.91 -26.92 -10.89
N ASP A 673 7.92 -26.00 -9.92
CA ASP A 673 7.53 -24.61 -10.07
C ASP A 673 8.62 -23.76 -9.40
N SER A 674 9.11 -22.71 -10.06
CA SER A 674 10.13 -21.83 -9.51
C SER A 674 9.67 -21.07 -8.26
N SER A 675 8.35 -20.97 -8.05
CA SER A 675 7.74 -20.41 -6.84
C SER A 675 7.59 -21.42 -5.69
N ALA A 676 7.94 -22.69 -5.90
CA ALA A 676 7.73 -23.74 -4.89
C ALA A 676 8.55 -23.44 -3.62
N GLN A 677 7.85 -23.42 -2.49
CA GLN A 677 8.42 -23.16 -1.17
C GLN A 677 8.79 -24.48 -0.47
N PRO A 678 9.60 -24.46 0.61
CA PRO A 678 9.96 -25.67 1.35
C PRO A 678 8.78 -26.44 1.96
N PHE A 679 7.62 -25.80 2.11
CA PHE A 679 6.39 -26.44 2.60
C PHE A 679 5.53 -27.05 1.47
N ASP A 680 5.80 -26.72 0.20
CA ASP A 680 5.15 -27.38 -0.93
C ASP A 680 5.70 -28.80 -1.01
N CYS A 681 4.84 -29.78 -0.72
CA CYS A 681 5.22 -31.17 -0.68
C CYS A 681 4.19 -32.08 -1.33
N VAL A 682 4.69 -33.14 -1.97
CA VAL A 682 3.87 -34.19 -2.59
C VAL A 682 4.00 -35.46 -1.76
N GLN A 683 2.85 -36.01 -1.33
CA GLN A 683 2.80 -37.30 -0.65
C GLN A 683 2.97 -38.43 -1.66
N VAL A 684 3.91 -39.34 -1.43
CA VAL A 684 4.19 -40.49 -2.31
C VAL A 684 4.29 -41.76 -1.48
N ASP A 685 3.64 -42.84 -1.90
CA ASP A 685 3.73 -44.15 -1.25
C ASP A 685 5.15 -44.73 -1.36
N LYS A 686 5.62 -45.42 -0.31
CA LYS A 686 6.98 -45.98 -0.26
C LYS A 686 7.25 -47.04 -1.34
N LYS A 687 6.28 -47.88 -1.70
CA LYS A 687 6.44 -48.84 -2.81
C LYS A 687 6.55 -48.10 -4.14
N ILE A 688 5.77 -47.03 -4.33
CA ILE A 688 5.84 -46.17 -5.51
C ILE A 688 7.19 -45.42 -5.58
N ASP A 689 7.66 -44.84 -4.47
CA ASP A 689 9.00 -44.24 -4.37
C ASP A 689 10.11 -45.25 -4.71
N THR A 690 10.00 -46.48 -4.17
CA THR A 690 10.96 -47.56 -4.45
C THR A 690 10.96 -47.93 -5.94
N PHE A 691 9.78 -48.01 -6.57
CA PHE A 691 9.66 -48.27 -8.00
C PHE A 691 10.26 -47.13 -8.82
N LEU A 692 9.88 -45.89 -8.52
CA LEU A 692 10.41 -44.69 -9.18
C LEU A 692 11.94 -44.60 -9.08
N SER A 693 12.52 -44.87 -7.92
CA SER A 693 13.98 -44.83 -7.72
C SER A 693 14.77 -45.80 -8.61
N LYS A 694 14.12 -46.86 -9.10
CA LYS A 694 14.73 -47.88 -9.95
C LYS A 694 14.54 -47.60 -11.43
N TYR A 695 13.36 -47.11 -11.80
CA TYR A 695 12.94 -47.11 -13.21
C TYR A 695 12.71 -45.70 -13.78
N PHE A 696 12.55 -44.66 -12.98
CA PHE A 696 12.35 -43.30 -13.47
C PHE A 696 13.69 -42.57 -13.59
N LEU A 697 14.11 -42.24 -14.83
CA LEU A 697 15.45 -41.70 -15.09
C LEU A 697 15.66 -40.31 -14.49
N GLN A 698 14.59 -39.52 -14.37
CA GLN A 698 14.61 -38.19 -13.75
C GLN A 698 14.29 -38.21 -12.24
N TYR A 699 14.42 -39.36 -11.56
CA TYR A 699 14.09 -39.52 -10.15
C TYR A 699 14.78 -38.49 -9.23
N ASP A 700 16.10 -38.31 -9.36
CA ASP A 700 16.88 -37.39 -8.52
C ASP A 700 16.44 -35.94 -8.68
N ILE A 701 15.87 -35.59 -9.84
CA ILE A 701 15.33 -34.25 -10.07
C ILE A 701 14.13 -34.03 -9.14
N TYR A 702 13.20 -34.98 -9.05
CA TYR A 702 11.95 -34.82 -8.31
C TYR A 702 12.02 -35.23 -6.83
N ALA A 703 12.82 -36.24 -6.49
CA ALA A 703 12.81 -36.88 -5.17
C ALA A 703 14.07 -36.60 -4.33
N SER A 704 14.91 -35.64 -4.73
CA SER A 704 16.19 -35.31 -4.07
C SER A 704 16.04 -34.88 -2.60
N ASP A 705 14.99 -34.15 -2.26
CA ASP A 705 14.69 -33.74 -0.88
C ASP A 705 13.39 -34.40 -0.41
N LYS A 706 13.49 -35.68 0.00
CA LYS A 706 12.37 -36.45 0.55
C LYS A 706 12.48 -36.65 2.06
N VAL A 707 11.36 -36.61 2.76
CA VAL A 707 11.27 -36.84 4.21
C VAL A 707 10.16 -37.85 4.55
N PRO A 708 10.31 -38.67 5.61
CA PRO A 708 9.23 -39.53 6.10
C PRO A 708 7.97 -38.73 6.45
N HIS A 709 6.79 -39.27 6.11
CA HIS A 709 5.53 -38.66 6.54
C HIS A 709 5.39 -38.78 8.08
N PRO A 710 4.98 -37.72 8.80
CA PRO A 710 5.03 -37.68 10.27
C PRO A 710 4.04 -38.63 10.98
N ILE A 711 2.96 -39.03 10.31
CA ILE A 711 1.86 -39.84 10.87
C ILE A 711 1.74 -41.24 10.23
N TYR A 712 2.12 -41.39 8.97
CA TYR A 712 1.84 -42.58 8.16
C TYR A 712 3.17 -43.15 7.69
N ASP A 713 3.51 -44.35 8.17
CA ASP A 713 4.80 -44.96 7.89
C ASP A 713 4.93 -45.41 6.44
N GLU A 714 3.83 -45.49 5.70
CA GLU A 714 3.77 -45.95 4.32
C GLU A 714 4.03 -44.84 3.28
N TYR A 715 4.13 -43.57 3.69
CA TYR A 715 4.35 -42.44 2.77
C TYR A 715 5.66 -41.67 3.03
N PHE A 716 6.17 -41.06 1.98
CA PHE A 716 7.17 -39.99 1.99
C PHE A 716 6.53 -38.67 1.53
N TYR A 717 7.17 -37.56 1.90
CA TYR A 717 6.95 -36.26 1.28
C TYR A 717 8.15 -35.88 0.43
N TYR A 718 7.91 -35.63 -0.86
CA TYR A 718 8.88 -34.96 -1.73
C TYR A 718 8.70 -33.46 -1.58
N LYS A 719 9.74 -32.72 -1.18
CA LYS A 719 9.68 -31.27 -0.96
C LYS A 719 9.97 -30.49 -2.23
N GLN A 720 9.48 -29.25 -2.29
CA GLN A 720 9.66 -28.33 -3.42
C GLN A 720 9.15 -28.91 -4.75
N VAL A 721 8.16 -29.79 -4.66
CA VAL A 721 7.43 -30.36 -5.78
C VAL A 721 5.95 -30.06 -5.53
N LYS A 722 5.23 -29.77 -6.61
CA LYS A 722 3.78 -29.60 -6.58
C LYS A 722 3.13 -30.72 -7.39
N GLU A 723 1.86 -30.96 -7.13
CA GLU A 723 1.09 -32.00 -7.77
C GLU A 723 -0.28 -31.45 -8.16
N ASP A 724 -0.74 -31.77 -9.38
CA ASP A 724 -2.12 -31.49 -9.77
C ASP A 724 -3.08 -32.42 -9.01
N ILE A 725 -4.19 -31.82 -8.56
CA ILE A 725 -5.21 -32.49 -7.76
C ILE A 725 -5.75 -33.69 -8.54
N GLN A 726 -5.65 -34.88 -7.94
CA GLN A 726 -6.35 -36.05 -8.44
C GLN A 726 -7.79 -36.03 -7.92
N TYR A 727 -8.75 -36.07 -8.84
CA TYR A 727 -10.16 -35.99 -8.49
C TYR A 727 -10.79 -37.35 -8.27
N ASP A 728 -10.22 -38.42 -8.83
CA ASP A 728 -10.75 -39.78 -8.69
C ASP A 728 -9.84 -40.76 -7.95
N ASP A 729 -10.48 -41.80 -7.44
CA ASP A 729 -9.82 -42.84 -6.69
C ASP A 729 -8.96 -43.70 -7.63
N LEU A 730 -7.77 -44.09 -7.15
CA LEU A 730 -6.87 -44.94 -7.91
C LEU A 730 -7.07 -46.39 -7.47
N THR A 731 -7.84 -47.13 -8.25
CA THR A 731 -8.21 -48.51 -7.94
C THR A 731 -7.82 -49.44 -9.07
N ILE A 732 -6.90 -50.36 -8.80
CA ILE A 732 -6.40 -51.34 -9.78
C ILE A 732 -6.32 -52.72 -9.13
N LEU A 733 -6.81 -53.73 -9.82
CA LEU A 733 -6.60 -55.14 -9.50
C LEU A 733 -6.09 -55.88 -10.74
N GLY A 734 -4.88 -56.40 -10.64
CA GLY A 734 -4.32 -57.34 -11.59
C GLY A 734 -4.53 -58.79 -11.15
N ILE A 735 -4.87 -59.67 -12.09
CA ILE A 735 -5.04 -61.10 -11.87
C ILE A 735 -4.34 -61.91 -12.96
N ALA A 736 -3.26 -62.60 -12.61
CA ALA A 736 -2.50 -63.45 -13.52
C ALA A 736 -2.86 -64.93 -13.36
N ARG A 737 -3.16 -65.60 -14.49
CA ARG A 737 -3.24 -67.07 -14.52
C ARG A 737 -1.84 -67.64 -14.64
N ARG A 738 -1.46 -68.54 -13.74
CA ARG A 738 -0.11 -69.12 -13.69
C ARG A 738 -0.07 -70.53 -14.25
N VAL A 739 1.09 -70.88 -14.82
CA VAL A 739 1.45 -72.28 -15.05
C VAL A 739 1.78 -72.87 -13.68
N PRO A 740 1.18 -74.01 -13.28
CA PRO A 740 1.56 -74.68 -12.04
C PRO A 740 3.05 -75.02 -12.09
N VAL A 741 3.78 -74.55 -11.08
CA VAL A 741 5.23 -74.80 -10.90
C VAL A 741 5.44 -76.21 -10.38
#